data_AF-A0A5R9GPD3-F1
#
_entry.id   AF-A0A5R9GPD3-F1
#
_cell.length_a   1.000
_cell.length_b   1.000
_cell.length_c   1.000
_cell.angle_alpha   90.00
_cell.angle_beta   90.00
_cell.angle_gamma   90.00
#
_symmetry.space_group_name_H-M   'P 1'
#
loop_
_entity.id
_entity.type
_entity.pdbx_description
1 polymer ?
#
loop_
_entity_poly.entity_id
_entity_poly.type
_entity_poly.pdbx_seq_one_letter_code
_entity_poly.pdbx_strand_id
1 'polypeptide(L)'
;MATGAITTPATPTTTTSPISTLVSGQVAGFDVQGAVDGLLSVRKFEISQLQAKQAAVTARQDALVQVNTAVSSLRTTALNMADSAAFFGYTASLASSSSTVNASTLLDVNGTSGVTAGQHSIVVSKIAQAERLSSSSAVLDGTGAAVSSATAALNISGSFQIAGMTVSVSTSDSLNSIAASINQLNTGASATGVSASVMKVGTNDFRLVLAADQTGATGFTLSGAALDAAGSLASLQLGATGQANAFQSLQTAQDAQISIDGLSMTRSTNTITDALSGVTLSLKQADPAVTVNMTIGVDQQALRANVQSFVDAYNSVQTMINDQFKFDAKTGTGGVLAGEPLLTTIQSSMSSSLLKTVPGLAADRNSLVLIGVEPDAKGQLTINENLFGNFLANDPTAIRDVFVAQGSSANNSLQFLTNGLGTPSGTYSVNLTQAASKATVTGTTDLSTGLAANETVTITDSASARQAVVNLTAGQSQSAMITALNNELSASYTEQHQLSTALTAGGSPATGSTTLSALGLGIAVGDTVSISGTLRSGLSVAGTYSVLNPGSDTISGLLSAIQSTFNQEVSASIDANGKITVTDTKTGDSQLTVNLTANNQGGGTLAFGSDTIVTEGRFALPVQAVMSGNGIAIESNSYGANNGFTIAQSADGLGIANQTLTGTDVAGTINGLSATGTGQMLIGSSGNVDGLAMLYSGTATGAVGDMTVGIGIAAAFDGLLNLYANPMTGLIQGSIASEQTTYDSMTTKIDSLNVLMEQQRTSLIKQFTSMQQAMATIQHSSSFISQADGLASARTA
;
A
#
# COMPACT_ATOMS: atom_id res chain seq x y z
N MET A 1 -21.53 1.95 12.59
CA MET A 1 -22.31 1.74 13.82
C MET A 1 -23.21 0.53 13.63
N ALA A 2 -23.19 -0.39 14.59
CA ALA A 2 -23.83 -1.70 14.50
C ALA A 2 -25.35 -1.57 14.43
N THR A 3 -25.96 -2.26 13.47
CA THR A 3 -27.40 -2.44 13.31
C THR A 3 -27.93 -3.36 14.41
N GLY A 4 -28.43 -2.76 15.49
CA GLY A 4 -29.19 -3.48 16.53
C GLY A 4 -30.62 -3.73 16.06
N ALA A 5 -30.92 -4.99 15.75
CA ALA A 5 -32.27 -5.45 15.50
C ALA A 5 -33.14 -5.29 16.76
N ILE A 6 -34.22 -4.52 16.65
CA ILE A 6 -35.23 -4.40 17.70
C ILE A 6 -36.12 -5.64 17.63
N THR A 7 -35.97 -6.50 18.61
CA THR A 7 -36.82 -7.66 18.89
C THR A 7 -38.20 -7.20 19.35
N THR A 8 -39.25 -7.77 18.75
CA THR A 8 -40.65 -7.65 19.16
C THR A 8 -40.86 -8.14 20.61
N PRO A 9 -41.66 -7.46 21.44
CA PRO A 9 -42.03 -7.99 22.76
C PRO A 9 -42.99 -9.16 22.60
N ALA A 10 -42.74 -10.22 23.39
CA ALA A 10 -43.55 -11.41 23.47
C ALA A 10 -45.00 -11.12 23.92
N THR A 11 -45.95 -11.73 23.22
CA THR A 11 -47.36 -11.82 23.59
C THR A 11 -47.52 -12.47 24.98
N PRO A 12 -48.16 -11.83 25.97
CA PRO A 12 -48.52 -12.52 27.20
C PRO A 12 -49.70 -13.46 26.91
N THR A 13 -49.45 -14.76 27.06
CA THR A 13 -50.46 -15.82 27.12
C THR A 13 -51.33 -15.61 28.36
N THR A 14 -52.53 -15.05 28.20
CA THR A 14 -53.55 -15.07 29.25
C THR A 14 -54.30 -16.39 29.18
N THR A 15 -53.92 -17.32 30.06
CA THR A 15 -54.71 -18.50 30.41
C THR A 15 -56.08 -18.07 30.90
N THR A 16 -57.10 -18.44 30.13
CA THR A 16 -58.49 -18.42 30.53
C THR A 16 -58.70 -19.38 31.71
N SER A 17 -59.26 -18.89 32.80
CA SER A 17 -60.08 -19.70 33.70
C SER A 17 -61.45 -19.02 33.81
N PRO A 18 -62.53 -19.74 33.49
CA PRO A 18 -63.86 -19.18 33.36
C PRO A 18 -64.44 -18.98 34.75
N ILE A 19 -65.06 -17.83 35.01
CA ILE A 19 -66.18 -17.56 35.94
C ILE A 19 -66.30 -16.03 35.99
N SER A 20 -67.02 -15.46 35.02
CA SER A 20 -67.89 -14.26 35.20
C SER A 20 -68.60 -13.86 33.89
N THR A 21 -68.97 -14.83 33.04
CA THR A 21 -70.03 -14.66 32.03
C THR A 21 -71.33 -15.14 32.65
N LEU A 22 -71.93 -14.30 33.49
CA LEU A 22 -73.29 -14.34 34.06
C LEU A 22 -73.30 -13.19 35.09
N VAL A 23 -73.37 -11.93 34.67
CA VAL A 23 -74.63 -11.20 34.51
C VAL A 23 -74.54 -10.28 33.28
N SER A 24 -74.68 -10.85 32.08
CA SER A 24 -75.36 -10.14 30.97
C SER A 24 -76.86 -10.27 31.24
N GLY A 25 -77.34 -9.52 32.23
CA GLY A 25 -78.75 -9.19 32.35
C GLY A 25 -79.06 -8.18 31.25
N GLN A 26 -79.81 -8.64 30.26
CA GLN A 26 -80.37 -7.88 29.16
C GLN A 26 -81.23 -6.73 29.73
N VAL A 27 -80.59 -5.60 30.05
CA VAL A 27 -81.25 -4.31 30.33
C VAL A 27 -80.93 -3.39 29.16
N ALA A 28 -81.97 -2.93 28.49
CA ALA A 28 -81.96 -2.28 27.20
C ALA A 28 -81.03 -1.05 27.07
N GLY A 29 -80.25 -1.01 25.97
CA GLY A 29 -80.05 0.22 25.19
C GLY A 29 -78.82 1.11 25.43
N PHE A 30 -77.87 0.77 26.32
CA PHE A 30 -76.70 1.64 26.55
C PHE A 30 -75.39 1.01 26.05
N ASP A 31 -74.82 1.56 24.97
CA ASP A 31 -73.49 1.20 24.46
C ASP A 31 -72.40 1.83 25.33
N VAL A 32 -71.97 1.08 26.35
CA VAL A 32 -70.88 1.49 27.25
C VAL A 32 -69.58 1.71 26.51
N GLN A 33 -69.29 0.93 25.46
CA GLN A 33 -68.03 1.08 24.72
C GLN A 33 -68.03 2.38 23.93
N GLY A 34 -69.10 2.68 23.20
CA GLY A 34 -69.26 3.94 22.46
C GLY A 34 -69.25 5.19 23.35
N ALA A 35 -69.84 5.13 24.54
CA ALA A 35 -69.81 6.24 25.51
C ALA A 35 -68.42 6.47 26.11
N VAL A 36 -67.70 5.39 26.45
CA VAL A 36 -66.32 5.45 26.94
C VAL A 36 -65.39 6.00 25.85
N ASP A 37 -65.54 5.55 24.60
CA ASP A 37 -64.75 6.04 23.47
C ASP A 37 -64.99 7.53 23.16
N GLY A 38 -66.24 8.00 23.27
CA GLY A 38 -66.58 9.41 23.14
C GLY A 38 -65.93 10.28 24.20
N LEU A 39 -65.85 9.80 25.45
CA LEU A 39 -65.20 10.50 26.57
C LEU A 39 -63.67 10.54 26.45
N LEU A 40 -63.06 9.56 25.77
CA LEU A 40 -61.61 9.52 25.52
C LEU A 40 -61.18 10.27 24.26
N SER A 41 -62.13 10.80 23.47
CA SER A 41 -61.88 11.47 22.18
C SER A 41 -60.87 12.62 22.24
N VAL A 42 -60.92 13.45 23.29
CA VAL A 42 -59.98 14.57 23.49
C VAL A 42 -58.53 14.10 23.64
N ARG A 43 -58.31 12.97 24.35
CA ARG A 43 -56.96 12.38 24.51
C ARG A 43 -56.48 11.74 23.22
N LYS A 44 -57.36 11.04 22.50
CA LYS A 44 -57.06 10.49 21.16
C LYS A 44 -56.67 11.62 20.18
N PHE A 45 -57.34 12.77 20.25
CA PHE A 45 -56.97 13.95 19.46
C PHE A 45 -55.59 14.51 19.84
N GLU A 46 -55.29 14.65 21.14
CA GLU A 46 -53.96 15.11 21.60
C GLU A 46 -52.83 14.18 21.12
N ILE A 47 -53.03 12.86 21.20
CA ILE A 47 -52.08 11.87 20.70
C ILE A 47 -51.91 11.98 19.18
N SER A 48 -53.02 12.09 18.43
CA SER A 48 -52.97 12.27 16.97
C SER A 48 -52.17 13.52 16.57
N GLN A 49 -52.35 14.64 17.29
CA GLN A 49 -51.57 15.86 17.07
C GLN A 49 -50.08 15.67 17.39
N LEU A 50 -49.74 14.91 18.44
CA LEU A 50 -48.34 14.59 18.76
C LEU A 50 -47.72 13.65 17.73
N GLN A 51 -48.47 12.66 17.24
CA GLN A 51 -48.03 11.77 16.17
C GLN A 51 -47.80 12.53 14.85
N ALA A 52 -48.66 13.49 14.52
CA ALA A 52 -48.46 14.37 13.37
C ALA A 52 -47.19 15.22 13.52
N LYS A 53 -46.91 15.72 14.74
CA LYS A 53 -45.65 16.43 15.04
C LYS A 53 -44.42 15.52 14.97
N GLN A 54 -44.51 14.28 15.45
CA GLN A 54 -43.44 13.29 15.31
C GLN A 54 -43.13 13.03 13.84
N ALA A 55 -44.14 12.83 13.00
CA ALA A 55 -43.96 12.64 11.57
C ALA A 55 -43.25 13.83 10.91
N ALA A 56 -43.58 15.06 11.32
CA ALA A 56 -42.89 16.27 10.86
C ALA A 56 -41.42 16.34 11.32
N VAL A 57 -41.12 15.97 12.58
CA VAL A 57 -39.75 15.90 13.11
C VAL A 57 -38.93 14.83 12.38
N THR A 58 -39.49 13.64 12.15
CA THR A 58 -38.82 12.59 11.38
C THR A 58 -38.53 13.05 9.95
N ALA A 59 -39.48 13.71 9.29
CA ALA A 59 -39.23 14.27 7.95
C ALA A 59 -38.11 15.33 7.95
N ARG A 60 -38.00 16.15 9.00
CA ARG A 60 -36.88 17.10 9.17
C ARG A 60 -35.55 16.37 9.38
N GLN A 61 -35.51 15.35 10.21
CA GLN A 61 -34.32 14.53 10.42
C GLN A 61 -33.85 13.89 9.10
N ASP A 62 -34.75 13.26 8.37
CA ASP A 62 -34.43 12.62 7.08
C ASP A 62 -33.87 13.64 6.09
N ALA A 63 -34.46 14.83 6.02
CA ALA A 63 -33.97 15.92 5.18
C ALA A 63 -32.57 16.42 5.64
N LEU A 64 -32.33 16.57 6.94
CA LEU A 64 -31.01 16.96 7.48
C LEU A 64 -29.95 15.88 7.22
N VAL A 65 -30.31 14.59 7.30
CA VAL A 65 -29.42 13.47 6.96
C VAL A 65 -29.04 13.50 5.48
N GLN A 66 -29.99 13.81 4.59
CA GLN A 66 -29.70 13.98 3.16
C GLN A 66 -28.75 15.15 2.91
N VAL A 67 -28.99 16.31 3.53
CA VAL A 67 -28.07 17.46 3.44
C VAL A 67 -26.69 17.10 3.99
N ASN A 68 -26.62 16.42 5.15
CA ASN A 68 -25.34 16.00 5.74
C ASN A 68 -24.56 15.06 4.81
N THR A 69 -25.26 14.12 4.16
CA THR A 69 -24.67 13.17 3.21
C THR A 69 -24.11 13.90 1.99
N ALA A 70 -24.85 14.89 1.46
CA ALA A 70 -24.43 15.69 0.33
C ALA A 70 -23.21 16.57 0.66
N VAL A 71 -23.23 17.24 1.81
CA VAL A 71 -22.11 18.06 2.30
C VAL A 71 -20.87 17.18 2.56
N SER A 72 -21.06 15.97 3.10
CA SER A 72 -19.98 14.99 3.28
C SER A 72 -19.40 14.51 1.95
N SER A 73 -20.24 14.28 0.94
CA SER A 73 -19.80 13.89 -0.41
C SER A 73 -18.96 15.01 -1.05
N LEU A 74 -19.45 16.25 -0.99
CA LEU A 74 -18.70 17.41 -1.46
C LEU A 74 -17.36 17.57 -0.71
N ARG A 75 -17.35 17.33 0.61
CA ARG A 75 -16.12 17.36 1.41
C ARG A 75 -15.12 16.31 0.92
N THR A 76 -15.54 15.08 0.67
CA THR A 76 -14.67 14.02 0.13
C THR A 76 -14.10 14.41 -1.23
N THR A 77 -14.92 14.99 -2.13
CA THR A 77 -14.44 15.50 -3.42
C THR A 77 -13.40 16.60 -3.22
N ALA A 78 -13.64 17.55 -2.33
CA ALA A 78 -12.70 18.63 -2.02
C ALA A 78 -11.39 18.09 -1.42
N LEU A 79 -11.43 17.10 -0.52
CA LEU A 79 -10.24 16.44 0.02
C LEU A 79 -9.41 15.78 -1.08
N ASN A 80 -10.04 15.03 -1.99
CA ASN A 80 -9.34 14.39 -3.11
C ASN A 80 -8.73 15.42 -4.07
N MET A 81 -9.34 16.59 -4.21
CA MET A 81 -8.79 17.68 -5.03
C MET A 81 -7.67 18.46 -4.33
N ALA A 82 -7.66 18.49 -3.01
CA ALA A 82 -6.59 19.11 -2.23
C ALA A 82 -5.29 18.29 -2.31
N ASP A 83 -5.40 16.99 -2.52
CA ASP A 83 -4.26 16.12 -2.84
C ASP A 83 -3.79 16.35 -4.28
N SER A 84 -2.60 16.95 -4.43
CA SER A 84 -2.02 17.27 -5.74
C SER A 84 -1.85 16.03 -6.63
N ALA A 85 -1.50 14.88 -6.06
CA ALA A 85 -1.23 13.67 -6.82
C ALA A 85 -2.52 13.02 -7.32
N ALA A 86 -3.60 13.06 -6.52
CA ALA A 86 -4.91 12.58 -6.92
C ALA A 86 -5.61 13.53 -7.90
N PHE A 87 -5.42 14.85 -7.72
CA PHE A 87 -6.07 15.86 -8.54
C PHE A 87 -5.39 16.08 -9.89
N PHE A 88 -4.05 16.06 -9.92
CA PHE A 88 -3.23 16.50 -11.04
C PHE A 88 -2.23 15.42 -11.46
N GLY A 89 -2.69 14.54 -12.34
CA GLY A 89 -1.89 13.44 -12.90
C GLY A 89 -1.22 13.80 -14.23
N TYR A 90 -0.18 13.04 -14.56
CA TYR A 90 0.42 13.01 -15.89
C TYR A 90 -0.05 11.78 -16.65
N THR A 91 -0.13 11.89 -17.96
CA THR A 91 -0.40 10.79 -18.88
C THR A 91 0.61 10.80 -20.02
N ALA A 92 0.86 9.62 -20.59
CA ALA A 92 1.72 9.46 -21.75
C ALA A 92 0.83 9.27 -22.98
N SER A 93 1.02 10.11 -23.97
CA SER A 93 0.42 9.96 -25.29
C SER A 93 1.48 9.47 -26.27
N LEU A 94 1.09 8.60 -27.19
CA LEU A 94 1.98 8.01 -28.18
C LEU A 94 1.52 8.38 -29.58
N ALA A 95 2.42 8.97 -30.37
CA ALA A 95 2.21 9.26 -31.77
C ALA A 95 3.20 8.47 -32.62
N SER A 96 2.72 7.85 -33.69
CA SER A 96 3.57 7.15 -34.66
C SER A 96 4.06 8.10 -35.72
N SER A 97 5.32 7.95 -36.15
CA SER A 97 5.85 8.62 -37.34
C SER A 97 5.31 8.03 -38.66
N SER A 98 4.57 6.93 -38.61
CA SER A 98 3.96 6.26 -39.75
C SER A 98 2.44 6.42 -39.76
N SER A 99 1.87 6.59 -40.96
CA SER A 99 0.42 6.61 -41.17
C SER A 99 -0.23 5.23 -41.22
N THR A 100 0.56 4.15 -41.30
CA THR A 100 0.07 2.77 -41.44
C THR A 100 0.25 1.93 -40.18
N VAL A 101 1.18 2.31 -39.30
CA VAL A 101 1.50 1.59 -38.06
C VAL A 101 1.10 2.47 -36.88
N ASN A 102 0.18 2.00 -36.04
CA ASN A 102 -0.21 2.71 -34.82
C ASN A 102 0.85 2.53 -33.73
N ALA A 103 1.10 3.55 -32.92
CA ALA A 103 2.09 3.43 -31.85
C ALA A 103 1.75 2.32 -30.83
N SER A 104 0.46 2.13 -30.53
CA SER A 104 -0.04 1.12 -29.59
C SER A 104 0.15 -0.33 -30.06
N THR A 105 0.47 -0.57 -31.34
CA THR A 105 0.86 -1.91 -31.83
C THR A 105 2.33 -2.20 -31.57
N LEU A 106 3.17 -1.17 -31.45
CA LEU A 106 4.60 -1.30 -31.19
C LEU A 106 4.90 -1.34 -29.69
N LEU A 107 4.33 -0.41 -28.93
CA LEU A 107 4.52 -0.32 -27.48
C LEU A 107 3.33 0.34 -26.78
N ASP A 108 3.16 0.01 -25.51
CA ASP A 108 2.32 0.75 -24.57
C ASP A 108 3.17 1.40 -23.48
N VAL A 109 2.61 2.41 -22.83
CA VAL A 109 3.23 3.12 -21.72
C VAL A 109 2.28 3.16 -20.53
N ASN A 110 2.81 2.81 -19.37
CA ASN A 110 2.12 2.83 -18.09
C ASN A 110 3.05 3.42 -17.03
N GLY A 111 2.50 3.82 -15.89
CA GLY A 111 3.29 4.49 -14.86
C GLY A 111 3.67 5.89 -15.34
N THR A 112 2.97 6.89 -14.82
CA THR A 112 3.25 8.31 -15.07
C THR A 112 3.18 9.12 -13.79
N SER A 113 3.02 8.44 -12.64
CA SER A 113 2.99 9.06 -11.32
C SER A 113 4.37 9.64 -10.98
N GLY A 114 4.43 10.93 -10.67
CA GLY A 114 5.67 11.60 -10.28
C GLY A 114 6.64 11.86 -11.43
N VAL A 115 6.20 11.77 -12.67
CA VAL A 115 7.01 12.07 -13.86
C VAL A 115 6.86 13.54 -14.23
N THR A 116 7.93 14.17 -14.70
CA THR A 116 7.88 15.54 -15.23
C THR A 116 7.42 15.53 -16.69
N ALA A 117 6.77 16.61 -17.15
CA ALA A 117 6.42 16.75 -18.57
C ALA A 117 7.67 16.65 -19.46
N GLY A 118 7.55 15.96 -20.59
CA GLY A 118 8.68 15.70 -21.48
C GLY A 118 8.25 15.01 -22.77
N GLN A 119 9.12 15.08 -23.77
CA GLN A 119 8.94 14.37 -25.03
C GLN A 119 10.13 13.45 -25.25
N HIS A 120 9.85 12.24 -25.71
CA HIS A 120 10.86 11.22 -25.99
C HIS A 120 10.58 10.56 -27.34
N SER A 121 11.64 10.36 -28.11
CA SER A 121 11.60 9.62 -29.37
C SER A 121 12.04 8.18 -29.13
N ILE A 122 11.17 7.23 -29.43
CA ILE A 122 11.38 5.81 -29.13
C ILE A 122 11.39 5.00 -30.42
N VAL A 123 12.40 4.16 -30.62
CA VAL A 123 12.46 3.19 -31.73
C VAL A 123 12.65 1.78 -31.17
N VAL A 124 11.70 0.89 -31.46
CA VAL A 124 11.76 -0.52 -31.05
C VAL A 124 12.39 -1.33 -32.19
N SER A 125 13.67 -1.67 -32.03
CA SER A 125 14.42 -2.40 -33.07
C SER A 125 14.24 -3.91 -32.98
N LYS A 126 14.15 -4.46 -31.75
CA LYS A 126 13.90 -5.88 -31.47
C LYS A 126 13.10 -6.02 -30.19
N ILE A 127 12.28 -7.07 -30.11
CA ILE A 127 11.61 -7.49 -28.87
C ILE A 127 12.38 -8.64 -28.23
N ALA A 128 12.34 -8.75 -26.91
CA ALA A 128 12.89 -9.88 -26.20
C ALA A 128 12.08 -11.14 -26.53
N GLN A 129 12.77 -12.26 -26.73
CA GLN A 129 12.15 -13.55 -27.03
C GLN A 129 12.73 -14.64 -26.13
N ALA A 130 11.87 -15.57 -25.75
CA ALA A 130 12.24 -16.75 -24.99
C ALA A 130 12.71 -17.85 -25.94
N GLU A 131 13.75 -18.57 -25.54
CA GLU A 131 14.27 -19.69 -26.33
C GLU A 131 13.27 -20.84 -26.38
N ARG A 132 13.09 -21.44 -27.56
CA ARG A 132 12.27 -22.65 -27.75
C ARG A 132 13.01 -23.65 -28.59
N LEU A 133 13.21 -24.84 -28.03
CA LEU A 133 13.84 -25.98 -28.67
C LEU A 133 12.83 -27.12 -28.84
N SER A 134 13.02 -27.95 -29.85
CA SER A 134 12.22 -29.15 -30.09
C SER A 134 13.12 -30.31 -30.47
N SER A 135 12.66 -31.53 -30.23
CA SER A 135 13.18 -32.72 -30.93
C SER A 135 13.22 -32.45 -32.44
N SER A 136 14.32 -32.79 -33.11
CA SER A 136 14.49 -32.52 -34.54
C SER A 136 13.68 -33.42 -35.46
N SER A 137 13.33 -34.61 -34.99
CA SER A 137 12.44 -35.58 -35.65
C SER A 137 11.56 -36.27 -34.62
N ALA A 138 10.69 -37.18 -35.08
CA ALA A 138 9.90 -38.03 -34.20
C ALA A 138 10.80 -38.77 -33.20
N VAL A 139 10.43 -38.73 -31.92
CA VAL A 139 11.14 -39.49 -30.88
C VAL A 139 10.98 -40.98 -31.12
N LEU A 140 12.07 -41.72 -30.93
CA LEU A 140 12.13 -43.17 -31.12
C LEU A 140 12.11 -43.89 -29.76
N ASP A 141 11.66 -45.14 -29.74
CA ASP A 141 11.81 -46.03 -28.59
C ASP A 141 13.15 -46.78 -28.61
N GLY A 142 13.40 -47.61 -27.60
CA GLY A 142 14.61 -48.43 -27.47
C GLY A 142 14.81 -49.48 -28.58
N THR A 143 13.81 -49.70 -29.45
CA THR A 143 13.92 -50.55 -30.65
C THR A 143 14.27 -49.75 -31.91
N GLY A 144 14.30 -48.41 -31.82
CA GLY A 144 14.52 -47.51 -32.94
C GLY A 144 13.26 -47.21 -33.76
N ALA A 145 12.07 -47.64 -33.29
CA ALA A 145 10.80 -47.34 -33.92
C ALA A 145 10.24 -46.01 -33.41
N ALA A 146 9.53 -45.26 -34.26
CA ALA A 146 8.86 -44.03 -33.84
C ALA A 146 7.75 -44.33 -32.81
N VAL A 147 7.68 -43.53 -31.75
CA VAL A 147 6.74 -43.76 -30.66
C VAL A 147 5.28 -43.62 -31.15
N SER A 148 4.45 -44.58 -30.73
CA SER A 148 3.03 -44.64 -31.14
C SER A 148 2.10 -43.77 -30.27
N SER A 149 2.56 -43.37 -29.07
CA SER A 149 1.84 -42.50 -28.13
C SER A 149 2.80 -41.78 -27.18
N ALA A 150 2.42 -40.60 -26.69
CA ALA A 150 3.15 -39.85 -25.66
C ALA A 150 3.20 -40.53 -24.27
N THR A 151 2.34 -41.54 -24.05
CA THR A 151 2.26 -42.33 -22.80
C THR A 151 2.95 -43.68 -22.89
N ALA A 152 3.42 -44.08 -24.08
CA ALA A 152 4.14 -45.34 -24.24
C ALA A 152 5.53 -45.23 -23.59
N ALA A 153 5.97 -46.29 -22.91
CA ALA A 153 7.32 -46.35 -22.35
C ALA A 153 8.35 -46.34 -23.48
N LEU A 154 9.36 -45.48 -23.35
CA LEU A 154 10.40 -45.31 -24.35
C LEU A 154 11.43 -46.43 -24.34
N ASN A 155 11.53 -47.21 -23.26
CA ASN A 155 12.51 -48.30 -23.12
C ASN A 155 13.97 -47.85 -23.31
N ILE A 156 14.28 -46.59 -23.00
CA ILE A 156 15.63 -46.01 -22.99
C ILE A 156 16.00 -45.60 -21.56
N SER A 157 17.29 -45.44 -21.27
CA SER A 157 17.73 -44.95 -19.96
C SER A 157 19.00 -44.12 -20.03
N GLY A 158 19.16 -43.21 -19.07
CA GLY A 158 20.30 -42.31 -19.00
C GLY A 158 19.97 -41.06 -18.21
N SER A 159 20.85 -40.06 -18.28
CA SER A 159 20.59 -38.74 -17.72
C SER A 159 21.22 -37.66 -18.58
N PHE A 160 20.68 -36.46 -18.45
CA PHE A 160 21.19 -35.25 -19.10
C PHE A 160 20.95 -34.04 -18.19
N GLN A 161 21.47 -32.87 -18.58
CA GLN A 161 21.36 -31.65 -17.81
C GLN A 161 20.55 -30.59 -18.56
N ILE A 162 19.65 -29.92 -17.83
CA ILE A 162 18.93 -28.72 -18.25
C ILE A 162 19.20 -27.63 -17.21
N ALA A 163 19.71 -26.47 -17.64
CA ALA A 163 20.00 -25.34 -16.76
C ALA A 163 20.84 -25.73 -15.52
N GLY A 164 21.76 -26.69 -15.66
CA GLY A 164 22.60 -27.22 -14.59
C GLY A 164 21.94 -28.26 -13.66
N MET A 165 20.66 -28.59 -13.85
CA MET A 165 19.95 -29.65 -13.12
C MET A 165 19.91 -30.96 -13.90
N THR A 166 20.03 -32.09 -13.20
CA THR A 166 19.99 -33.42 -13.82
C THR A 166 18.55 -33.91 -14.04
N VAL A 167 18.25 -34.29 -15.27
CA VAL A 167 17.05 -35.02 -15.66
C VAL A 167 17.43 -36.49 -15.86
N SER A 168 16.82 -37.38 -15.08
CA SER A 168 17.01 -38.82 -15.19
C SER A 168 15.88 -39.44 -16.01
N VAL A 169 16.23 -40.36 -16.90
CA VAL A 169 15.29 -41.12 -17.75
C VAL A 169 15.47 -42.60 -17.45
N SER A 170 14.37 -43.27 -17.11
CA SER A 170 14.26 -44.70 -16.83
C SER A 170 13.54 -45.42 -17.96
N THR A 171 13.71 -46.75 -18.05
CA THR A 171 13.12 -47.55 -19.14
C THR A 171 11.59 -47.55 -19.15
N SER A 172 10.95 -47.32 -18.00
CA SER A 172 9.50 -47.16 -17.86
C SER A 172 8.98 -45.78 -18.26
N ASP A 173 9.86 -44.79 -18.45
CA ASP A 173 9.44 -43.41 -18.71
C ASP A 173 8.87 -43.23 -20.10
N SER A 174 7.85 -42.39 -20.19
CA SER A 174 7.21 -41.93 -21.42
C SER A 174 7.59 -40.48 -21.71
N LEU A 175 7.29 -39.97 -22.91
CA LEU A 175 7.50 -38.54 -23.20
C LEU A 175 6.77 -37.62 -22.22
N ASN A 176 5.56 -38.01 -21.80
CA ASN A 176 4.81 -37.26 -20.79
C ASN A 176 5.48 -37.28 -19.42
N SER A 177 6.07 -38.40 -18.99
CA SER A 177 6.76 -38.45 -17.70
C SER A 177 8.09 -37.70 -17.73
N ILE A 178 8.79 -37.68 -18.86
CA ILE A 178 9.99 -36.85 -19.06
C ILE A 178 9.61 -35.36 -19.03
N ALA A 179 8.59 -34.94 -19.77
CA ALA A 179 8.11 -33.55 -19.74
C ALA A 179 7.66 -33.15 -18.32
N ALA A 180 6.94 -34.02 -17.61
CA ALA A 180 6.55 -33.79 -16.23
C ALA A 180 7.75 -33.68 -15.28
N SER A 181 8.78 -34.52 -15.46
CA SER A 181 10.01 -34.46 -14.65
C SER A 181 10.75 -33.14 -14.85
N ILE A 182 10.83 -32.64 -16.10
CA ILE A 182 11.42 -31.33 -16.40
C ILE A 182 10.60 -30.20 -15.76
N ASN A 183 9.27 -30.23 -15.92
CA ASN A 183 8.38 -29.23 -15.30
C ASN A 183 8.44 -29.25 -13.77
N GLN A 184 8.66 -30.41 -13.16
CA GLN A 184 8.81 -30.54 -11.71
C GLN A 184 10.11 -29.89 -11.21
N LEU A 185 11.20 -29.99 -11.98
CA LEU A 185 12.45 -29.27 -11.70
C LEU A 185 12.31 -27.75 -11.89
N ASN A 186 11.28 -27.31 -12.61
CA ASN A 186 10.95 -25.90 -12.80
C ASN A 186 10.04 -25.32 -11.68
N THR A 187 10.14 -25.84 -10.46
CA THR A 187 9.34 -25.37 -9.31
C THR A 187 10.22 -25.09 -8.10
N GLY A 188 9.76 -24.20 -7.21
CA GLY A 188 10.48 -23.84 -5.98
C GLY A 188 11.55 -22.76 -6.17
N ALA A 189 12.40 -22.56 -5.15
CA ALA A 189 13.39 -21.48 -5.12
C ALA A 189 14.59 -21.69 -6.07
N SER A 190 14.76 -22.92 -6.59
CA SER A 190 15.82 -23.31 -7.54
C SER A 190 15.22 -23.82 -8.87
N ALA A 191 14.14 -23.19 -9.33
CA ALA A 191 13.50 -23.56 -10.58
C ALA A 191 14.47 -23.45 -11.77
N THR A 192 14.44 -24.42 -12.69
CA THR A 192 15.27 -24.43 -13.90
C THR A 192 14.99 -23.27 -14.87
N GLY A 193 13.80 -22.66 -14.79
CA GLY A 193 13.33 -21.65 -15.75
C GLY A 193 12.96 -22.24 -17.12
N VAL A 194 12.75 -23.57 -17.20
CA VAL A 194 12.47 -24.29 -18.44
C VAL A 194 11.20 -25.14 -18.29
N SER A 195 10.23 -24.86 -19.15
CA SER A 195 8.99 -25.63 -19.28
C SER A 195 9.07 -26.61 -20.45
N ALA A 196 8.53 -27.81 -20.27
CA ALA A 196 8.50 -28.89 -21.25
C ALA A 196 7.07 -29.30 -21.61
N SER A 197 6.84 -29.61 -22.88
CA SER A 197 5.57 -30.12 -23.40
C SER A 197 5.79 -31.13 -24.53
N VAL A 198 4.78 -31.97 -24.79
CA VAL A 198 4.82 -32.95 -25.88
C VAL A 198 3.91 -32.49 -27.01
N MET A 199 4.46 -32.37 -28.22
CA MET A 199 3.74 -31.98 -29.42
C MET A 199 3.57 -33.16 -30.36
N LYS A 200 2.34 -33.42 -30.82
CA LYS A 200 2.05 -34.39 -31.89
C LYS A 200 2.02 -33.66 -33.24
N VAL A 201 3.03 -33.90 -34.07
CA VAL A 201 3.15 -33.25 -35.39
C VAL A 201 2.46 -34.07 -36.50
N GLY A 202 2.35 -35.39 -36.32
CA GLY A 202 1.75 -36.29 -37.31
C GLY A 202 1.41 -37.67 -36.76
N THR A 203 1.08 -38.62 -37.63
CA THR A 203 0.84 -40.03 -37.26
C THR A 203 2.17 -40.65 -36.84
N ASN A 204 2.30 -41.00 -35.55
CA ASN A 204 3.53 -41.48 -34.91
C ASN A 204 4.71 -40.48 -34.95
N ASP A 205 4.44 -39.17 -35.04
CA ASP A 205 5.45 -38.11 -34.84
C ASP A 205 5.10 -37.31 -33.57
N PHE A 206 5.77 -37.65 -32.48
CA PHE A 206 5.72 -36.94 -31.21
C PHE A 206 7.09 -36.34 -30.89
N ARG A 207 7.09 -35.08 -30.45
CA ARG A 207 8.30 -34.30 -30.17
C ARG A 207 8.25 -33.71 -28.78
N LEU A 208 9.38 -33.71 -28.08
CA LEU A 208 9.52 -32.97 -26.84
C LEU A 208 9.90 -31.52 -27.20
N VAL A 209 9.12 -30.57 -26.68
CA VAL A 209 9.33 -29.13 -26.86
C VAL A 209 9.70 -28.52 -25.52
N LEU A 210 10.83 -27.83 -25.49
CA LEU A 210 11.38 -27.14 -24.34
C LEU A 210 11.29 -25.62 -24.60
N ALA A 211 10.84 -24.86 -23.61
CA ALA A 211 10.72 -23.41 -23.69
C ALA A 211 11.29 -22.77 -22.43
N ALA A 212 12.08 -21.71 -22.59
CA ALA A 212 12.42 -20.84 -21.47
C ALA A 212 11.15 -20.11 -20.97
N ASP A 213 11.02 -19.97 -19.66
CA ASP A 213 9.93 -19.18 -19.08
C ASP A 213 10.17 -17.67 -19.24
N GLN A 214 11.44 -17.27 -19.28
CA GLN A 214 11.87 -15.89 -19.39
C GLN A 214 12.42 -15.59 -20.79
N THR A 215 12.18 -14.37 -21.26
CA THR A 215 12.80 -13.83 -22.47
C THR A 215 14.23 -13.37 -22.19
N GLY A 216 15.02 -13.15 -23.26
CA GLY A 216 16.36 -12.57 -23.18
C GLY A 216 17.40 -13.42 -23.89
N ALA A 217 18.62 -12.88 -24.04
CA ALA A 217 19.69 -13.47 -24.83
C ALA A 217 20.36 -14.70 -24.19
N THR A 218 20.15 -14.94 -22.89
CA THR A 218 20.81 -16.02 -22.14
C THR A 218 20.22 -17.41 -22.42
N GLY A 219 18.94 -17.51 -22.79
CA GLY A 219 18.27 -18.79 -23.04
C GLY A 219 18.39 -19.78 -21.87
N PHE A 220 18.46 -21.08 -22.18
CA PHE A 220 18.80 -22.13 -21.22
C PHE A 220 19.85 -23.09 -21.78
N THR A 221 20.59 -23.76 -20.90
CA THR A 221 21.57 -24.76 -21.32
C THR A 221 20.95 -26.14 -21.38
N LEU A 222 21.21 -26.87 -22.48
CA LEU A 222 20.88 -28.28 -22.64
C LEU A 222 22.18 -29.03 -22.95
N SER A 223 22.57 -29.97 -22.08
CA SER A 223 23.83 -30.70 -22.25
C SER A 223 23.74 -32.12 -21.72
N GLY A 224 24.57 -33.00 -22.28
CA GLY A 224 24.69 -34.38 -21.83
C GLY A 224 25.06 -35.29 -22.99
N ALA A 225 26.21 -35.97 -22.88
CA ALA A 225 26.70 -36.88 -23.92
C ALA A 225 25.71 -38.01 -24.25
N ALA A 226 24.78 -38.32 -23.33
CA ALA A 226 23.71 -39.27 -23.58
C ALA A 226 22.70 -38.79 -24.64
N LEU A 227 22.52 -37.48 -24.84
CA LEU A 227 21.59 -36.92 -25.85
C LEU A 227 22.16 -36.95 -27.27
N ASP A 228 23.48 -36.99 -27.41
CA ASP A 228 24.17 -36.95 -28.69
C ASP A 228 23.96 -38.24 -29.50
N ALA A 229 24.26 -38.22 -30.81
CA ALA A 229 23.95 -39.31 -31.74
C ALA A 229 24.49 -40.70 -31.34
N ALA A 230 25.54 -40.77 -30.51
CA ALA A 230 26.12 -42.02 -30.00
C ALA A 230 25.70 -42.35 -28.55
N GLY A 231 24.89 -41.49 -27.93
CA GLY A 231 24.47 -41.59 -26.53
C GLY A 231 23.23 -42.46 -26.32
N SER A 232 22.99 -42.88 -25.08
CA SER A 232 21.89 -43.78 -24.72
C SER A 232 20.50 -43.15 -24.82
N LEU A 233 20.42 -41.82 -24.91
CA LEU A 233 19.20 -41.03 -25.07
C LEU A 233 19.11 -40.37 -26.46
N ALA A 234 19.93 -40.79 -27.44
CA ALA A 234 19.93 -40.25 -28.80
C ALA A 234 18.53 -40.26 -29.46
N SER A 235 17.71 -41.25 -29.08
CA SER A 235 16.32 -41.42 -29.53
C SER A 235 15.39 -40.26 -29.19
N LEU A 236 15.73 -39.40 -28.21
CA LEU A 236 14.99 -38.16 -27.90
C LEU A 236 15.16 -37.07 -28.97
N GLN A 237 16.13 -37.22 -29.89
CA GLN A 237 16.41 -36.28 -30.99
C GLN A 237 16.73 -34.86 -30.49
N LEU A 238 17.46 -34.77 -29.37
CA LEU A 238 17.84 -33.54 -28.66
C LEU A 238 19.36 -33.37 -28.56
N GLY A 239 20.13 -33.92 -29.50
CA GLY A 239 21.59 -33.85 -29.48
C GLY A 239 22.11 -32.41 -29.63
N ALA A 240 23.38 -32.19 -29.30
CA ALA A 240 24.02 -30.89 -29.45
C ALA A 240 24.12 -30.46 -30.94
N THR A 241 24.31 -29.16 -31.18
CA THR A 241 24.54 -28.61 -32.52
C THR A 241 25.73 -29.30 -33.20
N GLY A 242 25.54 -29.76 -34.45
CA GLY A 242 26.56 -30.51 -35.20
C GLY A 242 26.38 -32.03 -35.16
N GLN A 243 25.52 -32.55 -34.28
CA GLN A 243 25.16 -33.97 -34.24
C GLN A 243 24.07 -34.31 -35.27
N ALA A 244 24.02 -35.57 -35.73
CA ALA A 244 23.01 -36.03 -36.69
C ALA A 244 21.57 -35.93 -36.13
N ASN A 245 21.42 -36.02 -34.81
CA ASN A 245 20.17 -35.90 -34.07
C ASN A 245 20.06 -34.56 -33.31
N ALA A 246 20.75 -33.52 -33.79
CA ALA A 246 20.77 -32.21 -33.14
C ALA A 246 19.35 -31.68 -32.92
N PHE A 247 19.06 -31.03 -31.79
CA PHE A 247 17.75 -30.40 -31.57
C PHE A 247 17.41 -29.36 -32.64
N GLN A 248 16.12 -29.07 -32.83
CA GLN A 248 15.62 -27.99 -33.68
C GLN A 248 15.34 -26.73 -32.86
N SER A 249 15.97 -25.61 -33.21
CA SER A 249 15.64 -24.30 -32.65
C SER A 249 14.38 -23.73 -33.32
N LEU A 250 13.29 -23.62 -32.57
CA LEU A 250 12.03 -23.01 -33.03
C LEU A 250 12.03 -21.49 -32.84
N GLN A 251 12.68 -21.02 -31.77
CA GLN A 251 12.81 -19.61 -31.44
C GLN A 251 14.12 -19.40 -30.70
N THR A 252 14.95 -18.47 -31.16
CA THR A 252 16.21 -18.14 -30.49
C THR A 252 15.97 -17.16 -29.35
N ALA A 253 16.66 -17.37 -28.23
CA ALA A 253 16.75 -16.38 -27.17
C ALA A 253 17.33 -15.06 -27.72
N GLN A 254 16.66 -13.95 -27.46
CA GLN A 254 17.17 -12.63 -27.79
C GLN A 254 16.66 -11.58 -26.81
N ASP A 255 17.48 -10.56 -26.58
CA ASP A 255 17.09 -9.38 -25.82
C ASP A 255 16.26 -8.41 -26.67
N ALA A 256 15.46 -7.60 -25.99
CA ALA A 256 14.86 -6.41 -26.58
C ALA A 256 15.95 -5.37 -26.84
N GLN A 257 15.84 -4.69 -27.98
CA GLN A 257 16.69 -3.56 -28.35
C GLN A 257 15.81 -2.36 -28.66
N ILE A 258 15.98 -1.30 -27.88
CA ILE A 258 15.21 -0.07 -27.97
C ILE A 258 16.17 1.13 -27.99
N SER A 259 15.80 2.18 -28.70
CA SER A 259 16.49 3.48 -28.65
C SER A 259 15.54 4.52 -28.08
N ILE A 260 15.98 5.28 -27.09
CA ILE A 260 15.25 6.42 -26.51
C ILE A 260 16.12 7.65 -26.71
N ASP A 261 15.62 8.64 -27.44
CA ASP A 261 16.33 9.89 -27.77
C ASP A 261 17.71 9.66 -28.41
N GLY A 262 17.81 8.60 -29.21
CA GLY A 262 19.04 8.19 -29.89
C GLY A 262 19.97 7.30 -29.05
N LEU A 263 19.69 7.11 -27.76
CA LEU A 263 20.46 6.23 -26.88
C LEU A 263 19.92 4.80 -26.98
N SER A 264 20.72 3.89 -27.52
CA SER A 264 20.38 2.48 -27.64
C SER A 264 20.61 1.74 -26.31
N MET A 265 19.66 0.89 -25.94
CA MET A 265 19.72 0.07 -24.75
C MET A 265 19.17 -1.33 -25.02
N THR A 266 19.61 -2.29 -24.19
CA THR A 266 19.27 -3.71 -24.30
C THR A 266 18.64 -4.19 -23.00
N ARG A 267 17.56 -4.98 -23.09
CA ARG A 267 16.86 -5.54 -21.92
C ARG A 267 16.45 -6.98 -22.17
N SER A 268 16.52 -7.81 -21.14
CA SER A 268 16.09 -9.21 -21.21
C SER A 268 14.57 -9.37 -21.26
N THR A 269 13.80 -8.35 -20.85
CA THR A 269 12.33 -8.37 -20.83
C THR A 269 11.72 -7.37 -21.80
N ASN A 270 10.48 -7.63 -22.23
CA ASN A 270 9.67 -6.68 -23.00
C ASN A 270 8.99 -5.61 -22.12
N THR A 271 9.07 -5.74 -20.80
CA THR A 271 8.62 -4.73 -19.84
C THR A 271 9.83 -4.02 -19.27
N ILE A 272 9.96 -2.73 -19.56
CA ILE A 272 11.12 -1.91 -19.18
C ILE A 272 10.66 -0.85 -18.18
N THR A 273 11.15 -0.95 -16.95
CA THR A 273 10.77 -0.08 -15.82
C THR A 273 11.89 0.86 -15.37
N ASP A 274 13.09 0.69 -15.93
CA ASP A 274 14.33 1.32 -15.46
C ASP A 274 14.94 2.29 -16.50
N ALA A 275 14.29 2.45 -17.66
CA ALA A 275 14.75 3.36 -18.71
C ALA A 275 14.48 4.82 -18.37
N LEU A 276 13.28 5.10 -17.85
CA LEU A 276 12.78 6.42 -17.52
C LEU A 276 12.14 6.34 -16.13
N SER A 277 12.60 7.16 -15.18
CA SER A 277 12.10 7.11 -13.81
C SER A 277 10.59 7.33 -13.77
N GLY A 278 9.87 6.40 -13.13
CA GLY A 278 8.42 6.46 -13.00
C GLY A 278 7.64 6.00 -14.24
N VAL A 279 8.32 5.59 -15.31
CA VAL A 279 7.69 5.13 -16.57
C VAL A 279 7.98 3.65 -16.84
N THR A 280 6.94 2.91 -17.20
CA THR A 280 7.01 1.52 -17.64
C THR A 280 6.65 1.42 -19.12
N LEU A 281 7.61 0.98 -19.93
CA LEU A 281 7.40 0.71 -21.35
C LEU A 281 7.11 -0.78 -21.55
N SER A 282 6.01 -1.10 -22.21
CA SER A 282 5.65 -2.48 -22.58
C SER A 282 5.80 -2.64 -24.09
N LEU A 283 6.84 -3.34 -24.52
CA LEU A 283 7.14 -3.59 -25.93
C LEU A 283 6.26 -4.73 -26.46
N LYS A 284 5.61 -4.51 -27.59
CA LYS A 284 4.72 -5.49 -28.23
C LYS A 284 5.27 -5.99 -29.56
N GLN A 285 5.80 -5.07 -30.37
CA GLN A 285 6.30 -5.39 -31.70
C GLN A 285 7.49 -4.50 -32.05
N ALA A 286 8.42 -5.03 -32.84
CA ALA A 286 9.55 -4.28 -33.37
C ALA A 286 9.25 -3.77 -34.78
N ASP A 287 9.56 -2.50 -35.01
CA ASP A 287 9.63 -1.88 -36.34
C ASP A 287 10.74 -0.82 -36.32
N PRO A 288 11.95 -1.13 -36.84
CA PRO A 288 13.07 -0.21 -36.79
C PRO A 288 12.91 1.01 -37.72
N ALA A 289 11.90 1.03 -38.61
CA ALA A 289 11.64 2.16 -39.51
C ALA A 289 10.66 3.18 -38.92
N VAL A 290 9.97 2.84 -37.82
CA VAL A 290 8.95 3.69 -37.21
C VAL A 290 9.48 4.26 -35.89
N THR A 291 9.38 5.58 -35.75
CA THR A 291 9.64 6.28 -34.49
C THR A 291 8.33 6.55 -33.78
N VAL A 292 8.24 6.12 -32.52
CA VAL A 292 7.16 6.44 -31.61
C VAL A 292 7.54 7.69 -30.82
N ASN A 293 6.83 8.78 -31.05
CA ASN A 293 6.97 10.01 -30.26
C ASN A 293 6.07 9.90 -29.04
N MET A 294 6.69 9.73 -27.86
CA MET A 294 6.01 9.74 -26.59
C MET A 294 5.98 11.16 -26.04
N THR A 295 4.81 11.67 -25.71
CA THR A 295 4.63 12.94 -25.00
C THR A 295 4.02 12.68 -23.64
N ILE A 296 4.76 12.99 -22.59
CA ILE A 296 4.30 12.98 -21.21
C ILE A 296 3.83 14.39 -20.89
N GLY A 297 2.53 14.51 -20.59
CA GLY A 297 1.89 15.78 -20.27
C GLY A 297 0.82 15.59 -19.21
N VAL A 298 0.19 16.69 -18.79
CA VAL A 298 -0.91 16.64 -17.83
C VAL A 298 -2.09 15.89 -18.44
N ASP A 299 -2.73 15.02 -17.65
CA ASP A 299 -3.98 14.38 -18.06
C ASP A 299 -5.13 15.40 -18.02
N GLN A 300 -5.31 16.10 -19.15
CA GLN A 300 -6.33 17.13 -19.31
C GLN A 300 -7.75 16.56 -19.14
N GLN A 301 -7.97 15.30 -19.54
CA GLN A 301 -9.28 14.67 -19.44
C GLN A 301 -9.61 14.38 -17.97
N ALA A 302 -8.67 13.78 -17.23
CA ALA A 302 -8.83 13.53 -15.81
C ALA A 302 -8.97 14.85 -15.01
N LEU A 303 -8.17 15.87 -15.33
CA LEU A 303 -8.26 17.18 -14.68
C LEU A 303 -9.64 17.83 -14.89
N ARG A 304 -10.16 17.84 -16.13
CA ARG A 304 -11.50 18.35 -16.44
C ARG A 304 -12.60 17.55 -15.73
N ALA A 305 -12.46 16.24 -15.64
CA ALA A 305 -13.40 15.35 -14.95
C ALA A 305 -13.40 15.58 -13.42
N ASN A 306 -12.23 15.80 -12.83
CA ASN A 306 -12.11 16.11 -11.41
C ASN A 306 -12.79 17.44 -11.07
N VAL A 307 -12.57 18.49 -11.88
CA VAL A 307 -13.26 19.78 -11.71
C VAL A 307 -14.77 19.64 -11.94
N GLN A 308 -15.21 18.84 -12.92
CA GLN A 308 -16.64 18.55 -13.12
C GLN A 308 -17.26 17.90 -11.88
N SER A 309 -16.59 16.90 -11.31
CA SER A 309 -17.08 16.17 -10.15
C SER A 309 -17.28 17.09 -8.94
N PHE A 310 -16.41 18.09 -8.79
CA PHE A 310 -16.57 19.13 -7.78
C PHE A 310 -17.76 20.05 -8.04
N VAL A 311 -17.89 20.52 -9.29
CA VAL A 311 -19.03 21.34 -9.71
C VAL A 311 -20.35 20.59 -9.48
N ASP A 312 -20.41 19.31 -9.82
CA ASP A 312 -21.60 18.47 -9.64
C ASP A 312 -21.92 18.24 -8.16
N ALA A 313 -20.91 17.91 -7.34
CA ALA A 313 -21.09 17.73 -5.90
C ALA A 313 -21.55 19.03 -5.21
N TYR A 314 -20.99 20.17 -5.62
CA TYR A 314 -21.38 21.48 -5.11
C TYR A 314 -22.82 21.81 -5.53
N ASN A 315 -23.15 21.60 -6.80
CA ASN A 315 -24.48 21.84 -7.34
C ASN A 315 -25.55 20.95 -6.72
N SER A 316 -25.19 19.72 -6.34
CA SER A 316 -26.07 18.81 -5.60
C SER A 316 -26.47 19.42 -4.25
N VAL A 317 -25.50 19.90 -3.46
CA VAL A 317 -25.77 20.58 -2.18
C VAL A 317 -26.59 21.85 -2.40
N GLN A 318 -26.20 22.68 -3.37
CA GLN A 318 -26.88 23.94 -3.66
C GLN A 318 -28.34 23.72 -4.10
N THR A 319 -28.60 22.67 -4.88
CA THR A 319 -29.97 22.29 -5.31
C THR A 319 -30.80 21.83 -4.13
N MET A 320 -30.26 20.95 -3.29
CA MET A 320 -30.95 20.50 -2.08
C MET A 320 -31.34 21.65 -1.17
N ILE A 321 -30.44 22.62 -0.95
CA ILE A 321 -30.73 23.82 -0.15
C ILE A 321 -31.79 24.68 -0.83
N ASN A 322 -31.63 25.00 -2.12
CA ASN A 322 -32.58 25.83 -2.87
C ASN A 322 -33.99 25.22 -2.92
N ASP A 323 -34.09 23.89 -3.01
CA ASP A 323 -35.37 23.18 -3.02
C ASP A 323 -36.12 23.31 -1.69
N GLN A 324 -35.42 23.48 -0.56
CA GLN A 324 -36.07 23.73 0.73
C GLN A 324 -36.76 25.10 0.81
N PHE A 325 -36.32 26.07 -0.01
CA PHE A 325 -36.88 27.42 -0.03
C PHE A 325 -37.95 27.62 -1.12
N LYS A 326 -38.25 26.60 -1.93
CA LYS A 326 -39.36 26.67 -2.89
C LYS A 326 -40.70 26.58 -2.15
N PHE A 327 -41.61 27.49 -2.48
CA PHE A 327 -42.98 27.50 -1.98
C PHE A 327 -43.94 27.10 -3.10
N ASP A 328 -44.76 26.07 -2.87
CA ASP A 328 -45.81 25.68 -3.79
C ASP A 328 -47.14 26.36 -3.41
N ALA A 329 -47.53 27.34 -4.22
CA ALA A 329 -48.77 28.10 -4.01
C ALA A 329 -50.05 27.27 -4.17
N LYS A 330 -50.01 26.10 -4.81
CA LYS A 330 -51.19 25.23 -5.00
C LYS A 330 -51.45 24.35 -3.78
N THR A 331 -50.39 23.88 -3.14
CA THR A 331 -50.47 23.02 -1.94
C THR A 331 -50.33 23.84 -0.65
N GLY A 332 -49.86 25.09 -0.74
CA GLY A 332 -49.64 25.97 0.41
C GLY A 332 -48.46 25.53 1.28
N THR A 333 -47.58 24.66 0.78
CA THR A 333 -46.47 24.07 1.52
C THR A 333 -45.12 24.54 0.99
N GLY A 334 -44.18 24.75 1.90
CA GLY A 334 -42.75 24.95 1.59
C GLY A 334 -41.95 23.67 1.82
N GLY A 335 -40.64 23.74 1.58
CA GLY A 335 -39.73 22.66 1.95
C GLY A 335 -39.75 22.38 3.46
N VAL A 336 -39.48 21.12 3.83
CA VAL A 336 -39.54 20.64 5.22
C VAL A 336 -38.56 21.41 6.13
N LEU A 337 -37.45 21.90 5.55
CA LEU A 337 -36.43 22.69 6.25
C LEU A 337 -36.50 24.20 5.96
N ALA A 338 -37.60 24.73 5.42
CA ALA A 338 -37.69 26.16 5.06
C ALA A 338 -37.44 27.13 6.24
N GLY A 339 -37.69 26.68 7.48
CA GLY A 339 -37.43 27.44 8.70
C GLY A 339 -36.07 27.20 9.35
N GLU A 340 -35.16 26.48 8.70
CA GLU A 340 -33.85 26.10 9.26
C GLU A 340 -32.77 27.16 8.94
N PRO A 341 -32.28 27.94 9.92
CA PRO A 341 -31.28 28.98 9.69
C PRO A 341 -29.88 28.40 9.35
N LEU A 342 -29.63 27.14 9.66
CA LEU A 342 -28.36 26.48 9.31
C LEU A 342 -28.18 26.40 7.80
N LEU A 343 -29.26 26.22 7.02
CA LEU A 343 -29.17 26.09 5.56
C LEU A 343 -28.69 27.38 4.88
N THR A 344 -29.20 28.54 5.32
CA THR A 344 -28.76 29.84 4.78
C THR A 344 -27.32 30.16 5.20
N THR A 345 -26.92 29.73 6.40
CA THR A 345 -25.54 29.88 6.89
C THR A 345 -24.56 29.04 6.09
N ILE A 346 -24.91 27.78 5.79
CA ILE A 346 -24.14 26.90 4.91
C ILE A 346 -24.00 27.52 3.52
N GLN A 347 -25.12 27.94 2.92
CA GLN A 347 -25.14 28.56 1.59
C GLN A 347 -24.24 29.80 1.52
N SER A 348 -24.40 30.75 2.46
CA SER A 348 -23.59 31.97 2.50
C SER A 348 -22.10 31.68 2.70
N SER A 349 -21.77 30.71 3.56
CA SER A 349 -20.39 30.31 3.82
C SER A 349 -19.74 29.68 2.59
N MET A 350 -20.45 28.77 1.91
CA MET A 350 -19.98 28.12 0.68
C MET A 350 -19.74 29.15 -0.43
N SER A 351 -20.72 30.02 -0.70
CA SER A 351 -20.58 31.06 -1.73
C SER A 351 -19.45 32.04 -1.41
N SER A 352 -19.30 32.44 -0.14
CA SER A 352 -18.21 33.34 0.28
C SER A 352 -16.83 32.68 0.14
N SER A 353 -16.73 31.37 0.32
CA SER A 353 -15.47 30.64 0.19
C SER A 353 -15.02 30.51 -1.28
N LEU A 354 -15.96 30.31 -2.22
CA LEU A 354 -15.65 30.20 -3.66
C LEU A 354 -15.12 31.49 -4.28
N LEU A 355 -15.57 32.64 -3.76
CA LEU A 355 -15.23 33.96 -4.29
C LEU A 355 -13.92 34.52 -3.72
N LYS A 356 -13.25 33.79 -2.82
CA LYS A 356 -11.95 34.20 -2.27
C LYS A 356 -10.86 34.02 -3.32
N THR A 357 -9.92 34.95 -3.32
CA THR A 357 -8.67 34.81 -4.05
C THR A 357 -7.69 33.96 -3.23
N VAL A 358 -6.90 33.14 -3.92
CA VAL A 358 -5.82 32.34 -3.35
C VAL A 358 -4.54 33.17 -3.35
N PRO A 359 -3.99 33.55 -2.18
CA PRO A 359 -2.74 34.30 -2.10
C PRO A 359 -1.58 33.54 -2.73
N GLY A 360 -0.60 34.27 -3.29
CA GLY A 360 0.58 33.67 -3.92
C GLY A 360 0.42 33.33 -5.41
N LEU A 361 -0.81 33.35 -5.95
CA LEU A 361 -1.08 33.17 -7.37
C LEU A 361 -1.13 34.51 -8.13
N ALA A 362 -0.87 34.45 -9.43
CA ALA A 362 -0.97 35.62 -10.31
C ALA A 362 -2.41 36.14 -10.39
N ALA A 363 -2.55 37.47 -10.50
CA ALA A 363 -3.85 38.16 -10.38
C ALA A 363 -4.86 37.79 -11.47
N ASP A 364 -4.41 37.23 -12.59
CA ASP A 364 -5.23 36.76 -13.71
C ASP A 364 -5.78 35.34 -13.52
N ARG A 365 -5.34 34.61 -12.47
CA ARG A 365 -5.65 33.19 -12.26
C ARG A 365 -5.75 32.78 -10.77
N ASN A 366 -6.01 33.74 -9.88
CA ASN A 366 -6.00 33.50 -8.44
C ASN A 366 -7.37 33.12 -7.84
N SER A 367 -8.39 32.80 -8.65
CA SER A 367 -9.71 32.39 -8.16
C SER A 367 -10.42 31.47 -9.16
N LEU A 368 -11.44 30.73 -8.69
CA LEU A 368 -12.24 29.82 -9.54
C LEU A 368 -12.86 30.53 -10.73
N VAL A 369 -13.41 31.72 -10.51
CA VAL A 369 -14.07 32.52 -11.55
C VAL A 369 -13.09 32.87 -12.66
N LEU A 370 -11.85 33.23 -12.31
CA LEU A 370 -10.81 33.59 -13.27
C LEU A 370 -10.29 32.41 -14.09
N ILE A 371 -10.39 31.18 -13.58
CA ILE A 371 -10.06 29.95 -14.33
C ILE A 371 -11.27 29.36 -15.04
N GLY A 372 -12.43 30.02 -15.03
CA GLY A 372 -13.62 29.62 -15.78
C GLY A 372 -14.62 28.75 -15.03
N VAL A 373 -14.59 28.71 -13.70
CA VAL A 373 -15.64 28.07 -12.87
C VAL A 373 -16.45 29.18 -12.20
N GLU A 374 -17.66 29.44 -12.72
CA GLU A 374 -18.45 30.63 -12.41
C GLU A 374 -19.79 30.27 -11.74
N PRO A 375 -20.21 31.00 -10.68
CA PRO A 375 -21.55 30.83 -10.10
C PRO A 375 -22.63 31.52 -10.95
N ASP A 376 -23.78 30.87 -11.10
CA ASP A 376 -24.97 31.41 -11.75
C ASP A 376 -25.85 32.23 -10.77
N ALA A 377 -26.98 32.74 -11.26
CA ALA A 377 -27.93 33.53 -10.46
C ALA A 377 -28.58 32.73 -9.30
N LYS A 378 -28.52 31.40 -9.32
CA LYS A 378 -29.02 30.50 -8.27
C LYS A 378 -27.90 30.01 -7.34
N GLY A 379 -26.68 30.51 -7.55
CA GLY A 379 -25.48 30.12 -6.83
C GLY A 379 -24.92 28.76 -7.23
N GLN A 380 -25.39 28.14 -8.33
CA GLN A 380 -24.86 26.90 -8.91
C GLN A 380 -23.61 27.20 -9.74
N LEU A 381 -22.61 26.34 -9.69
CA LEU A 381 -21.39 26.46 -10.48
C LEU A 381 -21.59 25.95 -11.90
N THR A 382 -20.97 26.65 -12.85
CA THR A 382 -20.90 26.28 -14.27
C THR A 382 -19.46 26.42 -14.77
N ILE A 383 -19.10 25.64 -15.79
CA ILE A 383 -17.77 25.70 -16.39
C ILE A 383 -17.88 26.47 -17.71
N ASN A 384 -17.18 27.59 -17.78
CA ASN A 384 -17.02 28.39 -18.99
C ASN A 384 -15.96 27.74 -19.88
N GLU A 385 -16.38 26.93 -20.84
CA GLU A 385 -15.48 26.13 -21.69
C GLU A 385 -14.47 26.97 -22.49
N ASN A 386 -14.78 28.23 -22.81
CA ASN A 386 -13.83 29.10 -23.51
C ASN A 386 -12.64 29.50 -22.61
N LEU A 387 -12.93 29.85 -21.35
CA LEU A 387 -11.90 30.28 -20.40
C LEU A 387 -11.19 29.07 -19.80
N PHE A 388 -11.94 28.09 -19.31
CA PHE A 388 -11.41 26.87 -18.73
C PHE A 388 -10.61 26.05 -19.76
N GLY A 389 -11.13 25.92 -20.99
CA GLY A 389 -10.45 25.20 -22.06
C GLY A 389 -9.13 25.84 -22.50
N ASN A 390 -9.01 27.17 -22.41
CA ASN A 390 -7.75 27.87 -22.68
C ASN A 390 -6.68 27.53 -21.64
N PHE A 391 -7.02 27.61 -20.35
CA PHE A 391 -6.10 27.18 -19.29
C PHE A 391 -5.78 25.69 -19.40
N LEU A 392 -6.77 24.83 -19.66
CA LEU A 392 -6.55 23.39 -19.78
C LEU A 392 -5.53 23.05 -20.89
N ALA A 393 -5.58 23.75 -22.02
CA ALA A 393 -4.69 23.53 -23.15
C ALA A 393 -3.29 24.15 -23.00
N ASN A 394 -3.20 25.37 -22.45
CA ASN A 394 -1.98 26.17 -22.46
C ASN A 394 -1.25 26.21 -21.11
N ASP A 395 -1.99 26.15 -20.01
CA ASP A 395 -1.46 26.24 -18.64
C ASP A 395 -2.36 25.48 -17.64
N PRO A 396 -2.41 24.14 -17.72
CA PRO A 396 -3.23 23.34 -16.82
C PRO A 396 -2.79 23.46 -15.35
N THR A 397 -1.53 23.86 -15.11
CA THR A 397 -1.02 24.12 -13.75
C THR A 397 -1.77 25.27 -13.07
N ALA A 398 -2.23 26.28 -13.81
CA ALA A 398 -3.06 27.33 -13.24
C ALA A 398 -4.37 26.79 -12.64
N ILE A 399 -4.97 25.76 -13.24
CA ILE A 399 -6.18 25.12 -12.69
C ILE A 399 -5.83 24.40 -11.38
N ARG A 400 -4.75 23.62 -11.37
CA ARG A 400 -4.25 22.94 -10.16
C ARG A 400 -4.06 23.91 -9.00
N ASP A 401 -3.34 25.00 -9.27
CA ASP A 401 -2.85 25.92 -8.27
C ASP A 401 -3.98 26.63 -7.52
N VAL A 402 -5.16 26.77 -8.13
CA VAL A 402 -6.35 27.33 -7.47
C VAL A 402 -6.98 26.35 -6.47
N PHE A 403 -6.88 25.05 -6.69
CA PHE A 403 -7.49 24.03 -5.81
C PHE A 403 -6.53 23.48 -4.76
N VAL A 404 -5.25 23.35 -5.09
CA VAL A 404 -4.20 22.76 -4.25
C VAL A 404 -3.48 23.85 -3.47
N ALA A 405 -3.02 23.53 -2.26
CA ALA A 405 -2.21 24.45 -1.47
C ALA A 405 -0.84 24.71 -2.13
N GLN A 406 -0.45 25.98 -2.20
CA GLN A 406 0.80 26.42 -2.80
C GLN A 406 1.51 27.40 -1.87
N GLY A 407 2.83 27.47 -1.97
CA GLY A 407 3.62 28.45 -1.25
C GLY A 407 4.69 29.08 -2.12
N SER A 408 4.93 30.37 -1.95
CA SER A 408 5.97 31.11 -2.65
C SER A 408 6.80 31.96 -1.68
N SER A 409 8.10 32.07 -1.96
CA SER A 409 9.00 33.01 -1.31
C SER A 409 9.70 33.87 -2.35
N ALA A 410 10.11 35.07 -1.94
CA ALA A 410 11.13 35.83 -2.65
C ALA A 410 12.55 35.26 -2.43
N ASN A 411 12.75 34.43 -1.40
CA ASN A 411 14.02 33.76 -1.13
C ASN A 411 14.05 32.37 -1.81
N ASN A 412 14.89 32.20 -2.82
CA ASN A 412 15.03 30.93 -3.56
C ASN A 412 15.55 29.77 -2.69
N SER A 413 16.21 30.06 -1.56
CA SER A 413 16.62 29.05 -0.59
C SER A 413 15.48 28.56 0.29
N LEU A 414 14.30 29.21 0.27
CA LEU A 414 13.15 28.87 1.09
C LEU A 414 12.02 28.34 0.22
N GLN A 415 11.77 27.04 0.29
CA GLN A 415 10.81 26.34 -0.56
C GLN A 415 9.64 25.80 0.28
N PHE A 416 8.43 25.95 -0.22
CA PHE A 416 7.24 25.34 0.37
C PHE A 416 7.22 23.83 0.08
N LEU A 417 6.92 23.03 1.09
CA LEU A 417 6.76 21.57 0.93
C LEU A 417 5.31 21.14 1.12
N THR A 418 4.72 21.49 2.27
CA THR A 418 3.35 21.11 2.59
C THR A 418 2.78 22.01 3.68
N ASN A 419 1.48 21.90 3.92
CA ASN A 419 0.75 22.60 4.96
C ASN A 419 -0.01 21.61 5.85
N GLY A 420 -0.27 21.99 7.10
CA GLY A 420 -1.24 21.26 7.92
C GLY A 420 -2.67 21.65 7.59
N LEU A 421 -3.61 20.82 8.01
CA LEU A 421 -5.06 21.01 7.82
C LEU A 421 -5.59 22.32 8.47
N GLY A 422 -4.93 22.77 9.54
CA GLY A 422 -5.27 24.00 10.25
C GLY A 422 -4.49 25.24 9.82
N THR A 423 -3.59 25.13 8.83
CA THR A 423 -2.81 26.27 8.33
C THR A 423 -3.70 27.14 7.44
N PRO A 424 -3.98 28.42 7.77
CA PRO A 424 -4.73 29.32 6.89
C PRO A 424 -3.89 29.88 5.73
N SER A 425 -4.54 30.47 4.72
CA SER A 425 -3.81 31.25 3.71
C SER A 425 -3.24 32.52 4.33
N GLY A 426 -2.01 32.87 3.99
CA GLY A 426 -1.36 34.07 4.51
C GLY A 426 0.14 34.11 4.27
N THR A 427 0.77 35.17 4.76
CA THR A 427 2.23 35.33 4.71
C THR A 427 2.83 35.03 6.07
N TYR A 428 3.84 34.16 6.09
CA TYR A 428 4.49 33.63 7.28
C TYR A 428 5.96 34.02 7.28
N SER A 429 6.37 34.83 8.26
CA SER A 429 7.77 35.22 8.40
C SER A 429 8.61 34.09 8.98
N VAL A 430 9.69 33.71 8.31
CA VAL A 430 10.57 32.62 8.73
C VAL A 430 11.83 33.19 9.36
N ASN A 431 12.10 32.80 10.60
CA ASN A 431 13.29 33.21 11.34
C ASN A 431 14.08 31.98 11.79
N LEU A 432 15.34 31.88 11.39
CA LEU A 432 16.20 30.75 11.74
C LEU A 432 17.19 31.11 12.83
N THR A 433 17.29 30.29 13.86
CA THR A 433 18.32 30.37 14.89
C THR A 433 19.55 29.54 14.51
N GLN A 434 19.39 28.53 13.64
CA GLN A 434 20.45 27.66 13.16
C GLN A 434 20.14 27.20 11.72
N ALA A 435 21.14 27.25 10.84
CA ALA A 435 21.05 26.63 9.52
C ALA A 435 21.51 25.16 9.60
N ALA A 436 20.99 24.32 8.71
CA ALA A 436 21.39 22.92 8.65
C ALA A 436 22.82 22.78 8.12
N SER A 437 23.57 21.79 8.63
CA SER A 437 24.89 21.43 8.11
C SER A 437 25.02 19.92 7.91
N LYS A 438 25.92 19.55 7.00
CA LYS A 438 26.45 18.19 6.90
C LYS A 438 27.54 17.97 7.96
N ALA A 439 27.77 16.71 8.35
CA ALA A 439 29.02 16.35 9.00
C ALA A 439 30.13 16.46 7.95
N THR A 440 31.18 17.25 8.19
CA THR A 440 32.29 17.40 7.24
C THR A 440 33.61 17.66 7.95
N VAL A 441 34.69 17.09 7.42
CA VAL A 441 36.06 17.36 7.86
C VAL A 441 36.97 17.38 6.65
N THR A 442 37.87 18.37 6.59
CA THR A 442 38.84 18.52 5.51
C THR A 442 40.24 18.19 6.00
N GLY A 443 40.91 17.32 5.25
CA GLY A 443 42.31 16.95 5.47
C GLY A 443 43.26 18.10 5.18
N THR A 444 44.26 18.25 6.04
CA THR A 444 45.27 19.31 5.94
C THR A 444 46.52 18.91 5.14
N THR A 445 46.68 17.61 4.85
CA THR A 445 47.83 17.10 4.09
C THR A 445 47.69 17.42 2.60
N ASP A 446 48.76 17.93 1.99
CA ASP A 446 48.88 18.07 0.54
C ASP A 446 49.22 16.70 -0.09
N LEU A 447 48.30 16.19 -0.90
CA LEU A 447 48.38 14.88 -1.55
C LEU A 447 48.75 14.97 -3.03
N SER A 448 49.29 16.12 -3.49
CA SER A 448 49.74 16.33 -4.88
C SER A 448 50.86 15.37 -5.30
N THR A 449 51.70 14.95 -4.36
CA THR A 449 52.75 13.93 -4.57
C THR A 449 52.29 12.50 -4.27
N GLY A 450 51.01 12.32 -3.94
CA GLY A 450 50.45 11.06 -3.46
C GLY A 450 50.68 10.81 -1.96
N LEU A 451 50.13 9.70 -1.46
CA LEU A 451 50.16 9.34 -0.06
C LEU A 451 51.59 8.98 0.42
N ALA A 452 52.03 9.52 1.56
CA ALA A 452 53.41 9.37 2.04
C ALA A 452 53.75 7.96 2.56
N ALA A 453 52.79 7.27 3.17
CA ALA A 453 52.94 5.94 3.75
C ALA A 453 51.64 5.13 3.61
N ASN A 454 51.67 3.82 3.86
CA ASN A 454 50.44 3.04 3.92
C ASN A 454 49.54 3.52 5.06
N GLU A 455 48.24 3.57 4.82
CA GLU A 455 47.26 4.15 5.75
C GLU A 455 45.98 3.29 5.74
N THR A 456 45.49 2.92 6.91
CA THR A 456 44.14 2.35 7.08
C THR A 456 43.20 3.44 7.58
N VAL A 457 42.18 3.74 6.79
CA VAL A 457 41.11 4.68 7.12
C VAL A 457 39.86 3.90 7.48
N THR A 458 39.39 4.07 8.71
CA THR A 458 38.12 3.49 9.18
C THR A 458 37.10 4.60 9.34
N ILE A 459 35.97 4.46 8.64
CA ILE A 459 34.80 5.33 8.77
C ILE A 459 33.69 4.54 9.42
N THR A 460 33.24 4.99 10.59
CA THR A 460 32.10 4.41 11.32
C THR A 460 30.91 5.33 11.15
N ASP A 461 29.80 4.83 10.60
CA ASP A 461 28.56 5.60 10.52
C ASP A 461 27.92 5.73 11.91
N SER A 462 27.46 6.95 12.26
CA SER A 462 26.96 7.21 13.62
C SER A 462 25.56 6.64 13.85
N ALA A 463 24.78 6.39 12.80
CA ALA A 463 23.42 5.88 12.91
C ALA A 463 23.39 4.34 13.01
N SER A 464 24.15 3.66 12.15
CA SER A 464 24.20 2.19 12.08
C SER A 464 25.32 1.57 12.92
N ALA A 465 26.31 2.37 13.35
CA ALA A 465 27.55 1.90 13.98
C ALA A 465 28.42 0.95 13.12
N ARG A 466 28.07 0.78 11.83
CA ARG A 466 28.82 -0.07 10.89
C ARG A 466 30.06 0.63 10.36
N GLN A 467 31.08 -0.16 10.04
CA GLN A 467 32.38 0.34 9.65
C GLN A 467 32.72 0.06 8.19
N ALA A 468 33.28 1.06 7.52
CA ALA A 468 33.99 0.92 6.25
C ALA A 468 35.49 1.05 6.53
N VAL A 469 36.27 0.04 6.16
CA VAL A 469 37.72 0.00 6.39
C VAL A 469 38.43 -0.01 5.05
N VAL A 470 39.21 1.04 4.80
CA VAL A 470 39.91 1.24 3.53
C VAL A 470 41.41 1.22 3.77
N ASN A 471 42.10 0.33 3.08
CA ASN A 471 43.56 0.26 3.11
C ASN A 471 44.14 0.99 1.90
N LEU A 472 44.77 2.13 2.15
CA LEU A 472 45.46 2.96 1.18
C LEU A 472 46.96 2.65 1.19
N THR A 473 47.60 2.73 0.02
CA THR A 473 49.01 2.40 -0.16
C THR A 473 49.86 3.62 -0.47
N ALA A 474 51.11 3.61 -0.03
CA ALA A 474 52.07 4.68 -0.28
C ALA A 474 52.22 4.94 -1.80
N GLY A 475 52.25 6.22 -2.18
CA GLY A 475 52.32 6.67 -3.57
C GLY A 475 50.98 6.66 -4.32
N GLN A 476 49.87 6.24 -3.70
CA GLN A 476 48.54 6.38 -4.32
C GLN A 476 48.21 7.86 -4.57
N SER A 477 47.68 8.16 -5.75
CA SER A 477 47.25 9.51 -6.11
C SER A 477 45.97 9.91 -5.36
N GLN A 478 45.76 11.22 -5.19
CA GLN A 478 44.54 11.77 -4.57
C GLN A 478 43.25 11.20 -5.20
N SER A 479 43.19 11.14 -6.54
CA SER A 479 42.03 10.57 -7.23
C SER A 479 41.84 9.08 -6.94
N ALA A 480 42.92 8.29 -6.90
CA ALA A 480 42.82 6.86 -6.61
C ALA A 480 42.36 6.60 -5.17
N MET A 481 42.82 7.43 -4.21
CA MET A 481 42.36 7.36 -2.82
C MET A 481 40.87 7.71 -2.68
N ILE A 482 40.40 8.79 -3.33
CA ILE A 482 38.98 9.15 -3.35
C ILE A 482 38.14 8.02 -3.95
N THR A 483 38.58 7.43 -5.06
CA THR A 483 37.90 6.27 -5.67
C THR A 483 37.88 5.07 -4.73
N ALA A 484 38.98 4.73 -4.07
CA ALA A 484 39.03 3.62 -3.12
C ALA A 484 38.08 3.83 -1.94
N LEU A 485 38.08 5.04 -1.36
CA LEU A 485 37.18 5.43 -0.27
C LEU A 485 35.72 5.33 -0.71
N ASN A 486 35.35 5.94 -1.83
CA ASN A 486 33.96 5.95 -2.30
C ASN A 486 33.48 4.57 -2.75
N ASN A 487 34.35 3.71 -3.31
CA ASN A 487 34.00 2.33 -3.65
C ASN A 487 33.66 1.52 -2.40
N GLU A 488 34.45 1.65 -1.33
CA GLU A 488 34.16 0.97 -0.06
C GLU A 488 32.90 1.57 0.60
N LEU A 489 32.77 2.89 0.64
CA LEU A 489 31.62 3.56 1.26
C LEU A 489 30.29 3.20 0.56
N SER A 490 30.31 3.04 -0.77
CA SER A 490 29.13 2.63 -1.55
C SER A 490 28.88 1.11 -1.59
N ALA A 491 29.82 0.29 -1.11
CA ALA A 491 29.66 -1.16 -1.08
C ALA A 491 28.64 -1.59 -0.02
N SER A 492 27.88 -2.65 -0.34
CA SER A 492 27.03 -3.37 0.59
C SER A 492 27.51 -4.81 0.72
N TYR A 493 27.59 -5.30 1.95
CA TYR A 493 28.12 -6.64 2.26
C TYR A 493 27.06 -7.52 2.91
N THR A 494 27.13 -8.81 2.63
CA THR A 494 26.43 -9.87 3.39
C THR A 494 27.26 -10.25 4.60
N GLU A 495 26.62 -10.42 5.76
CA GLU A 495 27.32 -10.87 6.97
C GLU A 495 27.85 -12.29 6.78
N GLN A 496 29.11 -12.52 7.12
CA GLN A 496 29.78 -13.80 6.99
C GLN A 496 30.51 -14.18 8.27
N HIS A 497 30.17 -15.36 8.77
CA HIS A 497 30.72 -15.99 9.95
C HIS A 497 31.59 -17.18 9.55
N GLN A 498 32.71 -17.37 10.23
CA GLN A 498 33.58 -18.53 10.04
C GLN A 498 33.95 -19.15 11.38
N LEU A 499 33.81 -20.47 11.46
CA LEU A 499 34.23 -21.25 12.62
C LEU A 499 35.74 -21.54 12.55
N SER A 500 36.43 -21.37 13.68
CA SER A 500 37.89 -21.32 13.69
C SER A 500 38.59 -22.66 13.41
N THR A 501 37.93 -23.80 13.66
CA THR A 501 38.53 -25.13 13.48
C THR A 501 38.39 -25.62 12.04
N ALA A 502 39.53 -25.93 11.41
CA ALA A 502 39.58 -26.58 10.12
C ALA A 502 39.30 -28.08 10.24
N LEU A 503 38.37 -28.60 9.44
CA LEU A 503 38.10 -30.02 9.30
C LEU A 503 39.00 -30.60 8.20
N THR A 504 39.67 -31.71 8.50
CA THR A 504 40.58 -32.38 7.57
C THR A 504 40.29 -33.87 7.48
N ALA A 505 40.48 -34.46 6.30
CA ALA A 505 40.45 -35.90 6.07
C ALA A 505 41.81 -36.36 5.53
N GLY A 506 42.50 -37.23 6.26
CA GLY A 506 43.83 -37.72 5.87
C GLY A 506 44.90 -36.63 5.72
N GLY A 507 44.75 -35.51 6.43
CA GLY A 507 45.67 -34.36 6.37
C GLY A 507 45.33 -33.30 5.31
N SER A 508 44.34 -33.53 4.45
CA SER A 508 43.84 -32.55 3.48
C SER A 508 42.58 -31.85 3.98
N PRO A 509 42.32 -30.57 3.61
CA PRO A 509 41.06 -29.88 3.91
C PRO A 509 39.84 -30.69 3.45
N ALA A 510 38.84 -30.80 4.31
CA ALA A 510 37.62 -31.51 4.00
C ALA A 510 36.74 -30.70 3.01
N THR A 511 35.94 -31.40 2.21
CA THR A 511 34.99 -30.80 1.26
C THR A 511 33.57 -31.23 1.59
N GLY A 512 32.56 -30.65 0.92
CA GLY A 512 31.17 -31.03 1.14
C GLY A 512 30.87 -32.53 0.95
N SER A 513 31.66 -33.23 0.11
CA SER A 513 31.51 -34.67 -0.13
C SER A 513 32.26 -35.56 0.86
N THR A 514 33.11 -34.99 1.74
CA THR A 514 33.85 -35.76 2.75
C THR A 514 32.86 -36.38 3.74
N THR A 515 32.99 -37.70 3.98
CA THR A 515 32.17 -38.41 4.97
C THR A 515 32.65 -38.12 6.39
N LEU A 516 31.76 -38.17 7.37
CA LEU A 516 32.11 -37.88 8.77
C LEU A 516 33.15 -38.86 9.32
N SER A 517 33.09 -40.13 8.92
CA SER A 517 34.12 -41.14 9.27
C SER A 517 35.50 -40.82 8.70
N ALA A 518 35.58 -40.23 7.50
CA ALA A 518 36.85 -39.89 6.85
C ALA A 518 37.62 -38.77 7.55
N LEU A 519 36.98 -38.01 8.45
CA LEU A 519 37.66 -37.03 9.29
C LEU A 519 38.62 -37.67 10.30
N GLY A 520 38.45 -38.96 10.62
CA GLY A 520 39.33 -39.67 11.55
C GLY A 520 39.21 -39.19 13.01
N LEU A 521 38.13 -38.49 13.37
CA LEU A 521 37.91 -37.87 14.69
C LEU A 521 37.11 -38.76 15.67
N GLY A 522 36.94 -40.05 15.36
CA GLY A 522 36.20 -40.98 16.22
C GLY A 522 34.69 -40.76 16.28
N ILE A 523 34.09 -40.18 15.23
CA ILE A 523 32.64 -39.91 15.15
C ILE A 523 31.86 -41.23 15.04
N ALA A 524 30.90 -41.45 15.93
CA ALA A 524 30.10 -42.66 16.05
C ALA A 524 28.61 -42.44 15.69
N VAL A 525 27.90 -43.54 15.45
CA VAL A 525 26.43 -43.51 15.28
C VAL A 525 25.78 -43.03 16.57
N GLY A 526 24.86 -42.07 16.45
CA GLY A 526 24.17 -41.45 17.59
C GLY A 526 24.88 -40.21 18.16
N ASP A 527 26.07 -39.85 17.65
CA ASP A 527 26.67 -38.55 17.96
C ASP A 527 25.80 -37.41 17.44
N THR A 528 25.76 -36.28 18.16
CA THR A 528 24.99 -35.12 17.73
C THR A 528 25.82 -33.83 17.69
N VAL A 529 25.45 -32.94 16.79
CA VAL A 529 25.93 -31.56 16.72
C VAL A 529 24.77 -30.63 17.05
N SER A 530 24.91 -29.88 18.13
CA SER A 530 23.98 -28.81 18.49
C SER A 530 24.29 -27.57 17.65
N ILE A 531 23.27 -27.06 16.97
CA ILE A 531 23.32 -25.88 16.11
C ILE A 531 22.53 -24.80 16.83
N SER A 532 23.13 -23.63 17.07
CA SER A 532 22.48 -22.52 17.75
C SER A 532 22.98 -21.19 17.21
N GLY A 533 22.20 -20.13 17.40
CA GLY A 533 22.57 -18.80 16.94
C GLY A 533 21.38 -17.85 16.89
N THR A 534 21.52 -16.78 16.12
CA THR A 534 20.48 -15.79 15.85
C THR A 534 20.33 -15.60 14.35
N LEU A 535 19.11 -15.43 13.88
CA LEU A 535 18.83 -14.96 12.52
C LEU A 535 19.25 -13.50 12.36
N ARG A 536 19.22 -12.99 11.14
CA ARG A 536 19.47 -11.57 10.85
C ARG A 536 18.60 -10.59 11.65
N SER A 537 17.40 -11.03 12.04
CA SER A 537 16.44 -10.27 12.86
C SER A 537 16.80 -10.23 14.34
N GLY A 538 17.79 -11.01 14.79
CA GLY A 538 18.14 -11.22 16.18
C GLY A 538 17.34 -12.36 16.85
N LEU A 539 16.39 -12.99 16.15
CA LEU A 539 15.63 -14.11 16.69
C LEU A 539 16.51 -15.35 16.86
N SER A 540 16.50 -15.94 18.07
CA SER A 540 17.28 -17.14 18.34
C SER A 540 16.76 -18.36 17.59
N VAL A 541 17.69 -19.17 17.10
CA VAL A 541 17.42 -20.47 16.46
C VAL A 541 18.24 -21.55 17.14
N ALA A 542 17.68 -22.76 17.20
CA ALA A 542 18.36 -23.93 17.72
C ALA A 542 17.89 -25.18 16.98
N GLY A 543 18.83 -26.08 16.71
CA GLY A 543 18.60 -27.33 16.00
C GLY A 543 19.63 -28.38 16.44
N THR A 544 19.42 -29.62 16.01
CA THR A 544 20.37 -30.70 16.28
C THR A 544 20.50 -31.56 15.04
N TYR A 545 21.74 -31.81 14.65
CA TYR A 545 22.08 -32.77 13.62
C TYR A 545 22.55 -34.07 14.28
N SER A 546 21.94 -35.20 13.94
CA SER A 546 22.29 -36.51 14.47
C SER A 546 23.00 -37.34 13.42
N VAL A 547 24.14 -37.94 13.79
CA VAL A 547 24.90 -38.85 12.94
C VAL A 547 24.20 -40.21 12.91
N LEU A 548 23.68 -40.60 11.75
CA LEU A 548 22.98 -41.86 11.56
C LEU A 548 23.92 -42.95 11.05
N ASN A 549 24.82 -42.59 10.13
CA ASN A 549 25.85 -43.47 9.61
C ASN A 549 27.08 -42.66 9.19
N PRO A 550 28.16 -42.62 10.00
CA PRO A 550 29.34 -41.81 9.69
C PRO A 550 30.07 -42.26 8.40
N GLY A 551 29.81 -43.48 7.91
CA GLY A 551 30.35 -43.99 6.64
C GLY A 551 29.71 -43.37 5.40
N SER A 552 28.47 -42.89 5.49
CA SER A 552 27.70 -42.30 4.37
C SER A 552 27.30 -40.85 4.60
N ASP A 553 27.16 -40.42 5.85
CA ASP A 553 26.85 -39.05 6.23
C ASP A 553 28.03 -38.14 5.88
N THR A 554 27.74 -37.02 5.21
CA THR A 554 28.75 -36.08 4.69
C THR A 554 28.69 -34.73 5.37
N ILE A 555 29.75 -33.94 5.21
CA ILE A 555 29.76 -32.53 5.62
C ILE A 555 28.62 -31.75 4.96
N SER A 556 28.28 -32.03 3.70
CA SER A 556 27.12 -31.41 3.03
C SER A 556 25.80 -31.68 3.78
N GLY A 557 25.64 -32.86 4.39
CA GLY A 557 24.49 -33.16 5.26
C GLY A 557 24.43 -32.26 6.49
N LEU A 558 25.57 -32.04 7.17
CA LEU A 558 25.67 -31.10 8.28
C LEU A 558 25.41 -29.65 7.83
N LEU A 559 26.00 -29.22 6.71
CA LEU A 559 25.78 -27.88 6.15
C LEU A 559 24.30 -27.64 5.77
N SER A 560 23.62 -28.67 5.26
CA SER A 560 22.19 -28.61 4.96
C SER A 560 21.35 -28.51 6.25
N ALA A 561 21.75 -29.21 7.31
CA ALA A 561 21.09 -29.11 8.62
C ALA A 561 21.28 -27.73 9.26
N ILE A 562 22.44 -27.09 9.07
CA ILE A 562 22.68 -25.70 9.47
C ILE A 562 21.72 -24.77 8.72
N GLN A 563 21.67 -24.85 7.38
CA GLN A 563 20.76 -24.01 6.58
C GLN A 563 19.29 -24.21 6.98
N SER A 564 18.87 -25.44 7.21
CA SER A 564 17.52 -25.76 7.65
C SER A 564 17.20 -25.21 9.04
N THR A 565 18.16 -25.24 9.98
CA THR A 565 17.99 -24.67 11.34
C THR A 565 17.81 -23.15 11.29
N PHE A 566 18.47 -22.49 10.34
CA PHE A 566 18.37 -21.06 10.09
C PHE A 566 17.27 -20.72 9.08
N ASN A 567 16.27 -21.59 8.90
CA ASN A 567 15.11 -21.36 8.02
C ASN A 567 15.45 -21.00 6.57
N GLN A 568 16.58 -21.50 6.06
CA GLN A 568 17.11 -21.15 4.73
C GLN A 568 17.48 -19.67 4.56
N GLU A 569 17.63 -18.90 5.64
CA GLU A 569 18.06 -17.49 5.59
C GLU A 569 19.59 -17.33 5.47
N VAL A 570 20.34 -18.43 5.64
CA VAL A 570 21.81 -18.46 5.51
C VAL A 570 22.24 -19.51 4.48
N SER A 571 23.41 -19.31 3.89
CA SER A 571 24.14 -20.31 3.13
C SER A 571 25.33 -20.81 3.96
N ALA A 572 25.37 -22.12 4.23
CA ALA A 572 26.48 -22.76 4.92
C ALA A 572 27.38 -23.50 3.93
N SER A 573 28.67 -23.23 3.97
CA SER A 573 29.68 -23.81 3.09
C SER A 573 30.93 -24.23 3.88
N ILE A 574 31.85 -24.93 3.22
CA ILE A 574 33.18 -25.22 3.74
C ILE A 574 34.20 -24.56 2.82
N ASP A 575 35.11 -23.77 3.40
CA ASP A 575 36.10 -23.02 2.63
C ASP A 575 37.25 -23.91 2.14
N ALA A 576 38.18 -23.33 1.36
CA ALA A 576 39.34 -24.06 0.83
C ALA A 576 40.30 -24.59 1.92
N ASN A 577 40.19 -24.10 3.16
CA ASN A 577 40.99 -24.53 4.30
C ASN A 577 40.23 -25.54 5.19
N GLY A 578 39.02 -25.96 4.80
CA GLY A 578 38.23 -26.92 5.55
C GLY A 578 37.44 -26.31 6.72
N LYS A 579 37.29 -24.97 6.77
CA LYS A 579 36.52 -24.29 7.81
C LYS A 579 35.08 -24.07 7.39
N ILE A 580 34.15 -24.28 8.31
CA ILE A 580 32.73 -24.00 8.05
C ILE A 580 32.52 -22.48 8.04
N THR A 581 31.89 -22.01 6.97
CA THR A 581 31.53 -20.60 6.77
C THR A 581 30.01 -20.52 6.61
N VAL A 582 29.38 -19.57 7.29
CA VAL A 582 27.94 -19.32 7.22
C VAL A 582 27.74 -17.87 6.80
N THR A 583 27.04 -17.66 5.69
CA THR A 583 26.83 -16.35 5.08
C THR A 583 25.34 -16.04 5.03
N ASP A 584 24.94 -14.82 5.43
CA ASP A 584 23.57 -14.35 5.23
C ASP A 584 23.23 -14.33 3.73
N THR A 585 22.02 -14.74 3.38
CA THR A 585 21.56 -14.77 1.98
C THR A 585 21.22 -13.37 1.44
N LYS A 586 21.18 -12.35 2.30
CA LYS A 586 20.80 -10.98 1.95
C LYS A 586 21.84 -9.98 2.45
N THR A 587 22.17 -9.00 1.61
CA THR A 587 23.07 -7.89 1.97
C THR A 587 22.46 -6.99 3.04
N GLY A 588 23.32 -6.27 3.76
CA GLY A 588 22.92 -5.26 4.74
C GLY A 588 23.14 -5.69 6.18
N ASP A 589 22.56 -4.90 7.10
CA ASP A 589 22.69 -5.16 8.53
C ASP A 589 22.12 -6.53 8.91
N SER A 590 22.94 -7.29 9.64
CA SER A 590 22.57 -8.57 10.21
C SER A 590 22.98 -8.63 11.69
N GLN A 591 22.23 -9.42 12.45
CA GLN A 591 22.53 -9.80 13.83
C GLN A 591 22.81 -11.30 13.87
N LEU A 592 23.43 -11.84 12.83
CA LEU A 592 23.68 -13.25 12.69
C LEU A 592 24.70 -13.67 13.76
N THR A 593 24.44 -14.80 14.41
CA THR A 593 25.45 -15.47 15.22
C THR A 593 25.36 -16.95 14.92
N VAL A 594 26.49 -17.64 15.01
CA VAL A 594 26.56 -19.08 14.72
C VAL A 594 27.37 -19.78 15.78
N ASN A 595 26.81 -20.82 16.37
CA ASN A 595 27.51 -21.66 17.33
C ASN A 595 27.20 -23.13 17.05
N LEU A 596 28.27 -23.92 16.83
CA LEU A 596 28.21 -25.36 16.61
C LEU A 596 28.96 -26.09 17.71
N THR A 597 28.25 -26.96 18.43
CA THR A 597 28.84 -27.78 19.48
C THR A 597 28.69 -29.25 19.13
N ALA A 598 29.81 -29.95 18.94
CA ALA A 598 29.83 -31.40 18.84
C ALA A 598 29.75 -32.02 20.24
N ASN A 599 28.78 -32.90 20.45
CA ASN A 599 28.52 -33.51 21.77
C ASN A 599 29.30 -34.81 22.01
N ASN A 600 29.86 -35.41 20.96
CA ASN A 600 30.81 -36.54 21.00
C ASN A 600 30.38 -37.69 21.95
N GLN A 601 29.11 -38.08 21.94
CA GLN A 601 28.54 -39.09 22.85
C GLN A 601 29.22 -40.46 22.74
N GLY A 602 29.77 -40.79 21.57
CA GLY A 602 30.56 -41.97 21.29
C GLY A 602 32.05 -41.87 21.68
N GLY A 603 32.49 -40.77 22.29
CA GLY A 603 33.87 -40.57 22.77
C GLY A 603 34.85 -40.00 21.73
N GLY A 604 34.35 -39.43 20.62
CA GLY A 604 35.15 -38.76 19.59
C GLY A 604 35.67 -37.37 19.99
N THR A 605 36.37 -36.70 19.08
CA THR A 605 37.01 -35.39 19.32
C THR A 605 36.63 -34.33 18.28
N LEU A 606 35.44 -34.43 17.67
CA LEU A 606 34.98 -33.40 16.73
C LEU A 606 34.80 -32.07 17.46
N ALA A 607 35.24 -30.99 16.82
CA ALA A 607 35.08 -29.62 17.32
C ALA A 607 35.05 -28.63 16.15
N PHE A 608 34.33 -27.53 16.33
CA PHE A 608 34.20 -26.47 15.30
C PHE A 608 34.91 -25.17 15.69
N GLY A 609 35.27 -25.01 16.97
CA GLY A 609 35.99 -23.84 17.46
C GLY A 609 35.06 -22.65 17.68
N SER A 610 35.63 -21.46 17.78
CA SER A 610 34.87 -20.22 18.00
C SER A 610 34.39 -19.62 16.69
N ASP A 611 33.27 -18.93 16.76
CA ASP A 611 32.75 -18.08 15.70
C ASP A 611 33.55 -16.79 15.55
N THR A 612 33.66 -16.28 14.33
CA THR A 612 34.31 -15.00 14.02
C THR A 612 33.64 -14.39 12.80
N ILE A 613 33.32 -13.10 12.90
CA ILE A 613 32.81 -12.32 11.77
C ILE A 613 33.99 -12.04 10.83
N VAL A 614 33.93 -12.56 9.61
CA VAL A 614 34.93 -12.35 8.55
C VAL A 614 34.56 -11.15 7.70
N THR A 615 33.27 -10.97 7.45
CA THR A 615 32.72 -9.79 6.77
C THR A 615 31.49 -9.34 7.56
N GLU A 616 31.49 -8.10 8.03
CA GLU A 616 30.34 -7.52 8.72
C GLU A 616 29.23 -7.19 7.70
N GLY A 617 27.99 -7.57 8.00
CA GLY A 617 26.85 -7.21 7.15
C GLY A 617 26.55 -5.72 7.27
N ARG A 618 26.61 -4.99 6.15
CA ARG A 618 26.31 -3.56 6.13
C ARG A 618 25.77 -3.11 4.78
N PHE A 619 24.96 -2.06 4.81
CA PHE A 619 24.60 -1.31 3.62
C PHE A 619 25.70 -0.29 3.25
N ALA A 620 25.52 0.38 2.11
CA ALA A 620 26.31 1.56 1.76
C ALA A 620 26.22 2.61 2.89
N LEU A 621 27.35 3.17 3.31
CA LEU A 621 27.39 4.22 4.32
C LEU A 621 27.03 5.56 3.67
N PRO A 622 26.23 6.43 4.33
CA PRO A 622 25.81 7.71 3.80
C PRO A 622 26.90 8.79 3.93
N VAL A 623 28.14 8.45 3.54
CA VAL A 623 29.34 9.28 3.63
C VAL A 623 30.08 9.22 2.29
N GLN A 624 30.74 10.30 1.91
CA GLN A 624 31.54 10.39 0.70
C GLN A 624 32.88 11.09 0.95
N ALA A 625 33.89 10.68 0.21
CA ALA A 625 35.15 11.37 0.07
C ALA A 625 35.10 12.31 -1.15
N VAL A 626 35.44 13.59 -0.94
CA VAL A 626 35.46 14.62 -1.98
C VAL A 626 36.84 15.30 -2.04
N MET A 627 37.16 15.84 -3.21
CA MET A 627 38.37 16.63 -3.41
C MET A 627 38.23 17.97 -2.68
N SER A 628 39.25 18.36 -1.91
CA SER A 628 39.31 19.66 -1.24
C SER A 628 40.69 20.28 -1.45
N GLY A 629 40.83 21.08 -2.52
CA GLY A 629 42.14 21.55 -2.97
C GLY A 629 43.10 20.39 -3.24
N ASN A 630 44.28 20.44 -2.60
CA ASN A 630 45.28 19.37 -2.69
C ASN A 630 45.05 18.22 -1.69
N GLY A 631 44.02 18.30 -0.83
CA GLY A 631 43.69 17.30 0.19
C GLY A 631 42.37 16.57 -0.09
N ILE A 632 41.94 15.73 0.84
CA ILE A 632 40.66 15.01 0.80
C ILE A 632 39.77 15.52 1.93
N ALA A 633 38.50 15.75 1.64
CA ALA A 633 37.48 15.97 2.67
C ALA A 633 36.53 14.76 2.73
N ILE A 634 36.07 14.43 3.93
CA ILE A 634 35.04 13.43 4.16
C ILE A 634 33.78 14.17 4.61
N GLU A 635 32.65 13.91 3.98
CA GLU A 635 31.39 14.54 4.32
C GLU A 635 30.21 13.55 4.29
N SER A 636 29.18 13.82 5.10
CA SER A 636 27.92 13.09 5.00
C SER A 636 27.17 13.44 3.72
N ASN A 637 26.44 12.47 3.18
CA ASN A 637 25.63 12.67 1.98
C ASN A 637 24.45 13.61 2.26
N SER A 638 23.92 13.55 3.49
CA SER A 638 22.72 14.27 3.93
C SER A 638 23.03 15.28 5.04
N TYR A 639 22.21 16.34 5.11
CA TYR A 639 22.23 17.34 6.18
C TYR A 639 21.51 16.84 7.44
N GLY A 640 21.91 17.31 8.61
CA GLY A 640 21.17 17.09 9.86
C GLY A 640 21.94 16.37 10.96
N ALA A 641 21.40 16.44 12.18
CA ALA A 641 22.08 15.93 13.39
C ALA A 641 22.23 14.40 13.41
N ASN A 642 21.32 13.68 12.75
CA ASN A 642 21.37 12.22 12.63
C ASN A 642 22.36 11.73 11.55
N ASN A 643 22.93 12.64 10.76
CA ASN A 643 23.88 12.31 9.70
C ASN A 643 25.28 12.65 10.19
N GLY A 644 25.97 11.65 10.73
CA GLY A 644 27.30 11.80 11.31
C GLY A 644 28.17 10.57 11.10
N PHE A 645 29.47 10.74 11.26
CA PHE A 645 30.43 9.65 11.16
C PHE A 645 31.61 9.88 12.10
N THR A 646 32.28 8.79 12.47
CA THR A 646 33.58 8.82 13.14
C THR A 646 34.64 8.41 12.13
N ILE A 647 35.71 9.17 12.03
CA ILE A 647 36.89 8.82 11.23
C ILE A 647 38.03 8.45 12.16
N ALA A 648 38.71 7.34 11.85
CA ALA A 648 39.93 6.92 12.48
C ALA A 648 40.99 6.57 11.43
N GLN A 649 42.20 7.06 11.64
CA GLN A 649 43.38 6.79 10.81
C GLN A 649 44.47 6.11 11.64
N SER A 650 45.22 5.25 10.96
CA SER A 650 46.40 4.55 11.49
C SER A 650 47.66 5.43 11.56
N ALA A 651 47.88 6.34 10.61
CA ALA A 651 49.08 7.18 10.52
C ALA A 651 48.82 8.66 10.14
N ASP A 652 47.55 9.07 10.10
CA ASP A 652 47.08 10.42 9.73
C ASP A 652 47.59 10.90 8.34
N GLY A 653 47.71 9.97 7.40
CA GLY A 653 48.16 10.27 6.04
C GLY A 653 47.26 11.26 5.29
N LEU A 654 45.97 11.35 5.64
CA LEU A 654 45.05 12.32 5.05
C LEU A 654 45.06 13.69 5.76
N GLY A 655 45.71 13.82 6.92
CA GLY A 655 45.73 15.05 7.72
C GLY A 655 44.39 15.39 8.35
N ILE A 656 43.65 14.37 8.77
CA ILE A 656 42.33 14.42 9.44
C ILE A 656 42.46 13.79 10.83
N ALA A 657 42.32 14.59 11.89
CA ALA A 657 42.36 14.05 13.24
C ALA A 657 41.25 13.02 13.47
N ASN A 658 41.51 12.02 14.31
CA ASN A 658 40.49 11.05 14.71
C ASN A 658 39.41 11.76 15.51
N GLN A 659 38.19 11.79 15.00
CA GLN A 659 37.09 12.53 15.62
C GLN A 659 35.73 12.00 15.17
N THR A 660 34.72 12.26 15.99
CA THR A 660 33.31 12.08 15.65
C THR A 660 32.74 13.41 15.17
N LEU A 661 32.03 13.38 14.05
CA LEU A 661 31.41 14.53 13.40
C LEU A 661 29.92 14.29 13.25
N THR A 662 29.12 15.31 13.52
CA THR A 662 27.67 15.30 13.30
C THR A 662 27.29 16.55 12.53
N GLY A 663 26.32 16.42 11.62
CA GLY A 663 25.65 17.59 11.05
C GLY A 663 24.80 18.33 12.10
N THR A 664 24.14 19.38 11.67
CA THR A 664 23.12 20.08 12.48
C THR A 664 21.83 20.18 11.69
N ASP A 665 20.69 20.08 12.37
CA ASP A 665 19.39 20.37 11.77
C ASP A 665 19.18 21.89 11.68
N VAL A 666 18.30 22.31 10.78
CA VAL A 666 17.77 23.67 10.79
C VAL A 666 16.97 23.90 12.09
N ALA A 667 17.03 25.09 12.67
CA ALA A 667 16.19 25.45 13.81
C ALA A 667 15.68 26.87 13.67
N GLY A 668 14.46 27.14 14.12
CA GLY A 668 13.84 28.44 13.95
C GLY A 668 12.38 28.53 14.37
N THR A 669 11.73 29.61 13.94
CA THR A 669 10.30 29.87 14.13
C THR A 669 9.64 30.23 12.80
N ILE A 670 8.34 29.90 12.70
CA ILE A 670 7.48 30.29 11.58
C ILE A 670 6.39 31.20 12.17
N ASN A 671 6.35 32.45 11.70
CA ASN A 671 5.47 33.50 12.23
C ASN A 671 5.56 33.67 13.75
N GLY A 672 6.78 33.53 14.31
CA GLY A 672 7.06 33.61 15.74
C GLY A 672 6.67 32.38 16.57
N LEU A 673 6.06 31.35 15.95
CA LEU A 673 5.72 30.09 16.60
C LEU A 673 6.83 29.06 16.41
N SER A 674 7.01 28.18 17.40
CA SER A 674 8.05 27.15 17.39
C SER A 674 7.91 26.21 16.18
N ALA A 675 9.04 25.89 15.58
CA ALA A 675 9.15 24.89 14.52
C ALA A 675 10.21 23.85 14.86
N THR A 676 9.97 22.61 14.45
CA THR A 676 10.88 21.48 14.55
C THR A 676 11.65 21.36 13.25
N GLY A 677 12.97 21.22 13.31
CA GLY A 677 13.76 20.98 12.12
C GLY A 677 14.38 19.59 12.06
N THR A 678 14.51 19.08 10.83
CA THR A 678 15.13 17.81 10.50
C THR A 678 15.91 17.98 9.21
N GLY A 679 17.24 17.90 9.26
CA GLY A 679 18.10 18.29 8.15
C GLY A 679 17.80 19.73 7.74
N GLN A 680 17.50 19.93 6.45
CA GLN A 680 17.11 21.24 5.91
C GLN A 680 15.61 21.54 6.02
N MET A 681 14.80 20.61 6.52
CA MET A 681 13.35 20.77 6.62
C MET A 681 12.98 21.45 7.94
N LEU A 682 12.13 22.47 7.88
CA LEU A 682 11.57 23.17 9.03
C LEU A 682 10.04 22.99 9.02
N ILE A 683 9.48 22.48 10.11
CA ILE A 683 8.05 22.15 10.24
C ILE A 683 7.47 22.87 11.45
N GLY A 684 6.46 23.71 11.24
CA GLY A 684 5.73 24.35 12.35
C GLY A 684 5.03 23.30 13.22
N SER A 685 5.11 23.48 14.55
CA SER A 685 4.71 22.43 15.51
C SER A 685 3.54 22.84 16.41
N SER A 686 2.90 23.98 16.13
CA SER A 686 1.76 24.46 16.93
C SER A 686 0.94 25.54 16.22
N GLY A 687 -0.31 25.69 16.64
CA GLY A 687 -1.20 26.76 16.19
C GLY A 687 -1.43 26.78 14.68
N ASN A 688 -1.46 27.97 14.09
CA ASN A 688 -1.76 28.17 12.66
C ASN A 688 -0.60 27.83 11.72
N VAL A 689 0.52 27.33 12.24
CA VAL A 689 1.65 26.81 11.46
C VAL A 689 1.86 25.32 11.66
N ASP A 690 1.00 24.66 12.45
CA ASP A 690 1.12 23.23 12.70
C ASP A 690 1.03 22.44 11.38
N GLY A 691 2.04 21.64 11.08
CA GLY A 691 2.19 20.90 9.83
C GLY A 691 2.64 21.72 8.62
N LEU A 692 2.84 23.05 8.75
CA LEU A 692 3.46 23.86 7.69
C LEU A 692 4.94 23.51 7.59
N ALA A 693 5.31 22.82 6.51
CA ALA A 693 6.66 22.33 6.27
C ALA A 693 7.31 23.06 5.08
N MET A 694 8.59 23.32 5.25
CA MET A 694 9.39 24.10 4.32
C MET A 694 10.82 23.56 4.26
N LEU A 695 11.48 23.71 3.12
CA LEU A 695 12.88 23.37 2.95
C LEU A 695 13.69 24.66 2.91
N TYR A 696 14.73 24.73 3.74
CA TYR A 696 15.70 25.82 3.73
C TYR A 696 17.09 25.31 3.32
N SER A 697 17.54 25.70 2.13
CA SER A 697 18.85 25.30 1.57
C SER A 697 19.96 26.33 1.76
N GLY A 698 19.68 27.45 2.42
CA GLY A 698 20.64 28.53 2.65
C GLY A 698 21.49 28.30 3.91
N THR A 699 22.47 29.19 4.12
CA THR A 699 23.37 29.17 5.28
C THR A 699 23.14 30.33 6.24
N ALA A 700 22.29 31.30 5.87
CA ALA A 700 22.03 32.49 6.68
C ALA A 700 21.08 32.17 7.84
N THR A 701 21.27 32.86 8.96
CA THR A 701 20.39 32.82 10.14
C THR A 701 19.73 34.19 10.34
N GLY A 702 18.73 34.26 11.22
CA GLY A 702 17.90 35.45 11.45
C GLY A 702 16.64 35.43 10.56
N ALA A 703 16.15 36.60 10.19
CA ALA A 703 15.01 36.73 9.27
C ALA A 703 15.42 36.33 7.85
N VAL A 704 15.13 35.08 7.47
CA VAL A 704 15.54 34.53 6.17
C VAL A 704 14.54 34.85 5.06
N GLY A 705 13.34 35.31 5.39
CA GLY A 705 12.34 35.78 4.43
C GLY A 705 10.93 35.40 4.82
N ASP A 706 9.98 35.78 3.96
CA ASP A 706 8.57 35.45 4.12
C ASP A 706 8.15 34.32 3.18
N MET A 707 7.19 33.53 3.64
CA MET A 707 6.51 32.49 2.88
C MET A 707 5.04 32.85 2.72
N THR A 708 4.62 33.12 1.51
CA THR A 708 3.20 33.31 1.20
C THR A 708 2.58 31.98 0.84
N VAL A 709 1.71 31.47 1.71
CA VAL A 709 0.97 30.23 1.51
C VAL A 709 -0.46 30.56 1.09
N GLY A 710 -0.89 30.03 -0.05
CA GLY A 710 -2.27 30.00 -0.48
C GLY A 710 -2.83 28.61 -0.24
N ILE A 711 -3.73 28.45 0.73
CA ILE A 711 -4.52 27.23 0.87
C ILE A 711 -5.52 27.24 -0.28
N GLY A 712 -5.32 26.32 -1.24
CA GLY A 712 -6.18 26.18 -2.39
C GLY A 712 -7.64 25.96 -1.97
N ILE A 713 -8.56 26.24 -2.88
CA ILE A 713 -9.99 26.30 -2.59
C ILE A 713 -10.52 24.96 -2.11
N ALA A 714 -9.93 23.84 -2.54
CA ALA A 714 -10.35 22.51 -2.12
C ALA A 714 -10.09 22.26 -0.63
N ALA A 715 -8.88 22.58 -0.15
CA ALA A 715 -8.53 22.48 1.26
C ALA A 715 -9.31 23.49 2.13
N ALA A 716 -9.53 24.71 1.63
CA ALA A 716 -10.38 25.69 2.31
C ALA A 716 -11.84 25.21 2.45
N PHE A 717 -12.37 24.54 1.41
CA PHE A 717 -13.68 23.92 1.44
C PHE A 717 -13.76 22.74 2.40
N ASP A 718 -12.74 21.89 2.47
CA ASP A 718 -12.73 20.80 3.45
C ASP A 718 -12.86 21.34 4.89
N GLY A 719 -12.04 22.32 5.26
CA GLY A 719 -12.10 22.95 6.58
C GLY A 719 -13.48 23.55 6.89
N LEU A 720 -14.08 24.23 5.90
CA LEU A 720 -15.43 24.79 6.01
C LEU A 720 -16.50 23.70 6.18
N LEU A 721 -16.51 22.69 5.31
CA LEU A 721 -17.54 21.65 5.28
C LEU A 721 -17.41 20.71 6.49
N ASN A 722 -16.21 20.53 7.02
CA ASN A 722 -15.98 19.77 8.24
C ASN A 722 -16.73 20.40 9.44
N LEU A 723 -16.81 21.73 9.55
CA LEU A 723 -17.60 22.39 10.60
C LEU A 723 -19.08 21.96 10.59
N TYR A 724 -19.63 21.70 9.40
CA TYR A 724 -21.04 21.36 9.23
C TYR A 724 -21.31 19.85 9.29
N ALA A 725 -20.50 19.06 8.59
CA ALA A 725 -20.76 17.64 8.34
C ALA A 725 -19.86 16.67 9.11
N ASN A 726 -19.04 17.16 10.06
CA ASN A 726 -18.28 16.26 10.93
C ASN A 726 -19.22 15.26 11.63
N PRO A 727 -18.93 13.94 11.56
CA PRO A 727 -19.85 12.92 12.08
C PRO A 727 -20.04 12.97 13.59
N MET A 728 -19.14 13.61 14.34
CA MET A 728 -19.20 13.71 15.80
C MET A 728 -19.54 15.13 16.27
N THR A 729 -18.92 16.16 15.68
CA THR A 729 -19.01 17.55 16.16
C THR A 729 -19.67 18.50 15.16
N GLY A 730 -20.18 18.00 14.04
CA GLY A 730 -20.73 18.83 12.97
C GLY A 730 -22.03 19.52 13.39
N LEU A 731 -22.24 20.76 12.93
CA LEU A 731 -23.46 21.51 13.24
C LEU A 731 -24.73 20.82 12.75
N ILE A 732 -24.70 20.12 11.60
CA ILE A 732 -25.85 19.37 11.10
C ILE A 732 -26.16 18.18 12.01
N GLN A 733 -25.13 17.47 12.49
CA GLN A 733 -25.30 16.38 13.44
C GLN A 733 -25.85 16.86 14.78
N GLY A 734 -25.42 18.04 15.25
CA GLY A 734 -26.03 18.71 16.40
C GLY A 734 -27.52 18.97 16.22
N SER A 735 -27.93 19.45 15.03
CA SER A 735 -29.35 19.67 14.70
C SER A 735 -30.15 18.35 14.66
N ILE A 736 -29.61 17.30 14.05
CA ILE A 736 -30.22 15.95 14.03
C ILE A 736 -30.42 15.42 15.46
N ALA A 737 -29.41 15.55 16.33
CA ALA A 737 -29.50 15.13 17.72
C ALA A 737 -30.55 15.93 18.53
N SER A 738 -30.69 17.23 18.24
CA SER A 738 -31.74 18.09 18.84
C SER A 738 -33.15 17.67 18.39
N GLU A 739 -33.33 17.37 17.10
CA GLU A 739 -34.59 16.84 16.58
C GLU A 739 -34.89 15.46 17.18
N GLN A 740 -33.88 14.59 17.38
CA GLN A 740 -34.05 13.29 18.05
C GLN A 740 -34.51 13.45 19.50
N THR A 741 -33.92 14.38 20.24
CA THR A 741 -34.35 14.69 21.61
C THR A 741 -35.81 15.16 21.63
N THR A 742 -36.21 15.96 20.64
CA THR A 742 -37.59 16.42 20.48
C THR A 742 -38.56 15.26 20.18
N TYR A 743 -38.17 14.37 19.28
CA TYR A 743 -38.92 13.14 18.97
C TYR A 743 -39.10 12.28 20.22
N ASP A 744 -38.03 12.00 20.97
CA ASP A 744 -38.03 11.17 22.17
C ASP A 744 -38.91 11.77 23.28
N SER A 745 -38.90 13.09 23.44
CA SER A 745 -39.79 13.81 24.35
C SER A 745 -41.26 13.64 23.97
N MET A 746 -41.59 13.74 22.67
CA MET A 746 -42.95 13.50 22.18
C MET A 746 -43.38 12.05 22.37
N THR A 747 -42.48 11.08 22.12
CA THR A 747 -42.73 9.64 22.38
C THR A 747 -43.08 9.42 23.84
N THR A 748 -42.26 9.94 24.75
CA THR A 748 -42.50 9.85 26.20
C THR A 748 -43.85 10.45 26.60
N LYS A 749 -44.25 11.58 25.97
CA LYS A 749 -45.55 12.21 26.21
C LYS A 749 -46.71 11.37 25.68
N ILE A 750 -46.58 10.79 24.48
CA ILE A 750 -47.58 9.88 23.89
C ILE A 750 -47.75 8.66 24.79
N ASP A 751 -46.67 8.04 25.24
CA ASP A 751 -46.71 6.88 26.14
C ASP A 751 -47.42 7.21 27.45
N SER A 752 -47.10 8.37 28.04
CA SER A 752 -47.78 8.86 29.24
C SER A 752 -49.28 9.08 29.02
N LEU A 753 -49.67 9.66 27.88
CA LEU A 753 -51.07 9.86 27.51
C LEU A 753 -51.80 8.54 27.26
N ASN A 754 -51.14 7.55 26.66
CA ASN A 754 -51.70 6.21 26.43
C ASN A 754 -51.96 5.49 27.77
N VAL A 755 -51.01 5.54 28.71
CA VAL A 755 -51.19 4.98 30.06
C VAL A 755 -52.36 5.66 30.78
N LEU A 756 -52.43 7.00 30.74
CA LEU A 756 -53.53 7.75 31.33
C LEU A 756 -54.87 7.41 30.68
N MET A 757 -54.92 7.29 29.36
CA MET A 757 -56.13 6.91 28.62
C MET A 757 -56.62 5.52 29.05
N GLU A 758 -55.72 4.56 29.23
CA GLU A 758 -56.08 3.19 29.65
C GLU A 758 -56.58 3.13 31.11
N GLN A 759 -55.96 3.91 32.01
CA GLN A 759 -56.44 4.08 33.38
C GLN A 759 -57.83 4.73 33.41
N GLN A 760 -58.04 5.78 32.63
CA GLN A 760 -59.34 6.43 32.49
C GLN A 760 -60.38 5.47 31.91
N ARG A 761 -60.04 4.72 30.87
CA ARG A 761 -60.89 3.69 30.27
C ARG A 761 -61.33 2.67 31.31
N THR A 762 -60.39 2.15 32.11
CA THR A 762 -60.66 1.19 33.19
C THR A 762 -61.57 1.80 34.26
N SER A 763 -61.33 3.04 34.68
CA SER A 763 -62.17 3.74 35.66
C SER A 763 -63.59 3.98 35.13
N LEU A 764 -63.72 4.43 33.89
CA LEU A 764 -65.02 4.66 33.26
C LEU A 764 -65.79 3.35 33.11
N ILE A 765 -65.16 2.27 32.67
CA ILE A 765 -65.77 0.94 32.61
C ILE A 765 -66.29 0.54 34.00
N LYS A 766 -65.47 0.66 35.05
CA LYS A 766 -65.91 0.36 36.43
C LYS A 766 -67.11 1.20 36.85
N GLN A 767 -67.09 2.52 36.61
CA GLN A 767 -68.20 3.42 36.94
C GLN A 767 -69.48 3.05 36.18
N PHE A 768 -69.38 2.74 34.88
CA PHE A 768 -70.52 2.29 34.08
C PHE A 768 -71.04 0.92 34.54
N THR A 769 -70.17 -0.03 34.88
CA THR A 769 -70.58 -1.32 35.45
C THR A 769 -71.29 -1.14 36.80
N SER A 770 -70.77 -0.29 37.69
CA SER A 770 -71.43 0.03 38.96
C SER A 770 -72.77 0.74 38.77
N MET A 771 -72.88 1.67 37.83
CA MET A 771 -74.16 2.29 37.45
C MET A 771 -75.16 1.26 36.92
N GLN A 772 -74.72 0.32 36.07
CA GLN A 772 -75.58 -0.76 35.57
C GLN A 772 -76.07 -1.66 36.69
N GLN A 773 -75.23 -2.02 37.65
CA GLN A 773 -75.62 -2.80 38.83
C GLN A 773 -76.62 -2.03 39.72
N ALA A 774 -76.42 -0.73 39.92
CA ALA A 774 -77.35 0.12 40.64
C ALA A 774 -78.71 0.22 39.90
N MET A 775 -78.70 0.41 38.58
CA MET A 775 -79.91 0.42 37.76
C MET A 775 -80.64 -0.92 37.76
N ALA A 776 -79.92 -2.04 37.65
CA ALA A 776 -80.50 -3.37 37.74
C ALA A 776 -81.16 -3.60 39.11
N THR A 777 -80.54 -3.10 40.19
CA THR A 777 -81.10 -3.16 41.55
C THR A 777 -82.35 -2.29 41.68
N ILE A 778 -82.36 -1.09 41.10
CA ILE A 778 -83.54 -0.21 41.06
C ILE A 778 -84.68 -0.85 40.24
N GLN A 779 -84.38 -1.52 39.13
CA GLN A 779 -85.37 -2.23 38.33
C GLN A 779 -85.91 -3.47 39.04
N HIS A 780 -85.06 -4.22 39.75
CA HIS A 780 -85.51 -5.30 40.63
C HIS A 780 -86.37 -4.79 41.81
N SER A 781 -86.05 -3.62 42.35
CA SER A 781 -86.86 -2.96 43.39
C SER A 781 -88.20 -2.50 42.83
N SER A 782 -88.21 -1.95 41.62
CA SER A 782 -89.43 -1.56 40.90
C SER A 782 -90.31 -2.75 40.53
N SER A 783 -89.71 -3.88 40.12
CA SER A 783 -90.46 -5.10 39.83
C SER A 783 -91.02 -5.73 41.11
N PHE A 784 -90.24 -5.74 42.20
CA PHE A 784 -90.72 -6.14 43.53
C PHE A 784 -91.86 -5.24 44.03
N ILE A 785 -91.75 -3.92 43.88
CA ILE A 785 -92.83 -2.98 44.23
C ILE A 785 -94.07 -3.23 43.37
N SER A 786 -93.93 -3.45 42.05
CA SER A 786 -95.06 -3.76 41.17
C SER A 786 -95.72 -5.12 41.51
N GLN A 787 -94.94 -6.09 41.99
CA GLN A 787 -95.44 -7.40 42.39
C GLN A 787 -96.09 -7.36 43.79
N ALA A 788 -95.59 -6.50 44.69
CA ALA A 788 -96.21 -6.20 45.97
C ALA A 788 -97.54 -5.42 45.79
N ASP A 789 -97.62 -4.48 44.85
CA ASP A 789 -98.86 -3.80 44.45
C ASP A 789 -99.89 -4.79 43.85
N GLY A 790 -99.41 -5.75 43.04
CA GLY A 790 -100.23 -6.83 42.50
C GLY A 790 -100.79 -7.77 43.57
N LEU A 791 -100.00 -8.10 44.60
CA LEU A 791 -100.42 -8.94 45.73
C LEU A 791 -101.32 -8.21 46.73
N ALA A 792 -101.16 -6.90 46.91
CA ALA A 792 -102.09 -6.07 47.69
C ALA A 792 -103.47 -6.00 47.01
N SER A 793 -103.50 -5.90 45.67
CA SER A 793 -104.75 -5.87 44.90
C SER A 793 -105.49 -7.22 44.86
N ALA A 794 -104.78 -8.34 45.01
CA ALA A 794 -105.37 -9.68 45.01
C ALA A 794 -105.95 -10.14 46.37
N ARG A 795 -105.72 -9.40 47.46
CA ARG A 795 -106.22 -9.76 48.81
C ARG A 795 -107.52 -9.03 49.20
N THR A 796 -107.99 -8.09 48.38
CA THR A 796 -109.27 -7.38 48.54
C THR A 796 -110.31 -7.79 47.48
N ALA A 797 -110.23 -9.01 46.95
CA ALA A 797 -111.25 -9.62 46.10
C ALA A 797 -111.81 -10.89 46.74
#